data_AF-A0AAV0CV99-F1
#
_entry.id   AF-A0AAV0CV99-F1
#
_cell.length_a   1.000
_cell.length_b   1.000
_cell.length_c   1.000
_cell.angle_alpha   90.00
_cell.angle_beta   90.00
_cell.angle_gamma   90.00
#
_symmetry.space_group_name_H-M   'P 1'
#
loop_
_entity.id
_entity.type
_entity.pdbx_description
1 polymer ?
#
loop_
_entity_poly.entity_id
_entity_poly.type
_entity_poly.pdbx_seq_one_letter_code
_entity_poly.pdbx_strand_id
1 'polypeptide(L)'
;MKKMSKATSVWSFGRHNYYSTAATFFNKYVDKSNVFSWNSVIAELSRSGDSIEALRAFSSMRKLYVTPNRSSFPCAIKSCAALRDLSSGRQFHQQVFIFGYGSDLFASSSLIDMYSKCGELKEARLLFDEIPKRNVVCWTSMITGYMQSDLPRDALFLFKELLVEESESLGEKEVYVDAVALVSVLSACSRVSGKTITQGVHGFAMKRGLDEHLGVGNTLIDAYAKCSEVGLSRKVFNEMSEKDVISWNSMIAVYAQSGLSSEAIETFHLLARDQEVKFNAVTLSTLLLACAHAGALHFGKCIHDQVIKMCLEDNVYVATSIIDMYCKCGRLVMARKAFDRMKEKNVKSWSAMIAGYGMHGRAKEALNVFYEMNHAGVTPNYITFVSILTACGHAGLLNEGWHWFRAMEHRFHIQPGLEHYSCMVDLLGRAGYLTKAYNLINEMKVIPDSVVWGSLLAACRMHKNVELAEISANKLFEIDSTNCGYYVLLSHIYADAGRWKDMERMRIIMKNKGLTKTPGFSLVELKGLVHVFLVGDRQHCQHEKIYAYLNELSIKLKAIGYTPNMTSVLHDVDEEEKGLVLQVHSEKLAVAFGILNSIPGATIHVIKNLRICSDCHTTIKLITKIIDRQIVIRDSKRFHHFKDGLCSCGDYW
;
A
#
# COMPACT_ATOMS: atom_id res chain seq x y z
N MET A 1 -12.22 -47.12 23.70
CA MET A 1 -12.45 -45.68 23.98
C MET A 1 -11.60 -45.03 25.09
N LYS A 2 -10.74 -45.73 25.85
CA LYS A 2 -9.84 -45.08 26.86
C LYS A 2 -8.34 -44.99 26.49
N LYS A 3 -7.93 -45.43 25.28
CA LYS A 3 -6.52 -45.33 24.80
C LYS A 3 -6.26 -44.22 23.76
N MET A 4 -7.29 -43.55 23.23
CA MET A 4 -7.13 -42.48 22.22
C MET A 4 -7.02 -41.06 22.83
N SER A 5 -7.34 -40.85 24.11
CA SER A 5 -7.32 -39.50 24.71
C SER A 5 -5.94 -39.04 25.20
N LYS A 6 -4.92 -39.90 25.17
CA LYS A 6 -3.53 -39.53 25.51
C LYS A 6 -2.69 -39.12 24.28
N ALA A 7 -3.24 -39.20 23.08
CA ALA A 7 -2.53 -38.88 21.84
C ALA A 7 -2.59 -37.39 21.48
N THR A 8 -3.48 -36.59 22.08
CA THR A 8 -3.66 -35.17 21.76
C THR A 8 -2.79 -34.23 22.60
N SER A 9 -2.18 -34.70 23.69
CA SER A 9 -1.44 -33.84 24.64
C SER A 9 0.07 -33.72 24.41
N VAL A 10 0.62 -34.29 23.33
CA VAL A 10 2.09 -34.37 23.10
C VAL A 10 2.56 -33.52 21.91
N TRP A 11 1.66 -32.85 21.18
CA TRP A 11 1.96 -32.14 19.93
C TRP A 11 2.35 -30.66 20.10
N SER A 12 2.60 -30.17 21.32
CA SER A 12 2.71 -28.73 21.62
C SER A 12 4.13 -28.17 21.89
N PHE A 13 5.20 -28.76 21.36
CA PHE A 13 6.56 -28.17 21.53
C PHE A 13 7.41 -28.11 20.24
N GLY A 14 7.88 -26.89 19.93
CA GLY A 14 9.21 -26.58 19.37
C GLY A 14 9.58 -27.03 17.96
N ARG A 15 9.73 -26.07 17.04
CA ARG A 15 9.97 -26.18 15.58
C ARG A 15 11.27 -26.85 15.07
N HIS A 16 12.08 -27.55 15.88
CA HIS A 16 13.40 -28.04 15.41
C HIS A 16 13.77 -29.51 15.68
N ASN A 17 12.83 -30.39 16.07
CA ASN A 17 13.15 -31.82 16.29
C ASN A 17 12.09 -32.84 15.80
N TYR A 18 11.24 -32.47 14.83
CA TYR A 18 10.12 -33.32 14.38
C TYR A 18 10.53 -34.52 13.50
N TYR A 19 11.66 -34.44 12.79
CA TYR A 19 12.03 -35.43 11.77
C TYR A 19 12.34 -36.82 12.32
N SER A 20 12.91 -36.91 13.53
CA SER A 20 13.17 -38.21 14.15
C SER A 20 11.91 -38.85 14.74
N THR A 21 10.92 -38.06 15.16
CA THR A 21 9.78 -38.53 15.94
C THR A 21 8.64 -39.07 15.08
N ALA A 22 8.27 -38.43 13.97
CA ALA A 22 7.17 -38.90 13.12
C ALA A 22 7.48 -40.23 12.42
N ALA A 23 8.70 -40.37 11.86
CA ALA A 23 9.15 -41.59 11.19
C ALA A 23 9.38 -42.77 12.16
N THR A 24 9.86 -42.50 13.39
CA THR A 24 9.97 -43.55 14.43
C THR A 24 8.62 -43.95 15.00
N PHE A 25 7.67 -43.01 15.16
CA PHE A 25 6.30 -43.32 15.58
C PHE A 25 5.56 -44.14 14.53
N PHE A 26 5.71 -43.77 13.25
CA PHE A 26 5.14 -44.49 12.11
C PHE A 26 5.61 -45.95 12.06
N ASN A 27 6.91 -46.19 12.26
CA ASN A 27 7.44 -47.53 12.25
C ASN A 27 7.08 -48.37 13.49
N LYS A 28 6.71 -47.73 14.62
CA LYS A 28 6.51 -48.40 15.91
C LYS A 28 5.04 -48.57 16.33
N TYR A 29 4.12 -47.74 15.83
CA TYR A 29 2.73 -47.69 16.33
C TYR A 29 1.64 -47.60 15.24
N VAL A 30 2.01 -47.54 13.96
CA VAL A 30 1.04 -47.43 12.86
C VAL A 30 0.87 -48.80 12.21
N ASP A 31 -0.37 -49.28 12.15
CA ASP A 31 -0.73 -50.50 11.44
C ASP A 31 -0.57 -50.28 9.93
N LYS A 32 0.50 -50.87 9.37
CA LYS A 32 0.88 -50.72 7.97
C LYS A 32 -0.09 -51.41 7.01
N SER A 33 -0.97 -52.29 7.49
CA SER A 33 -1.98 -52.97 6.70
C SER A 33 -3.30 -52.19 6.61
N ASN A 34 -3.47 -51.15 7.43
CA ASN A 34 -4.73 -50.44 7.58
C ASN A 34 -4.74 -49.09 6.84
N VAL A 35 -5.67 -48.91 5.90
CA VAL A 35 -5.86 -47.67 5.13
C VAL A 35 -6.15 -46.45 6.02
N PHE A 36 -6.83 -46.62 7.15
CA PHE A 36 -7.13 -45.50 8.06
C PHE A 36 -5.84 -44.94 8.69
N SER A 37 -4.91 -45.83 9.05
CA SER A 37 -3.62 -45.48 9.63
C SER A 37 -2.75 -44.69 8.64
N TRP A 38 -2.76 -45.09 7.36
CA TRP A 38 -2.12 -44.34 6.28
C TRP A 38 -2.79 -42.98 6.04
N ASN A 39 -4.12 -42.92 5.99
CA ASN A 39 -4.86 -41.67 5.78
C ASN A 39 -4.57 -40.63 6.88
N SER A 40 -4.51 -41.05 8.14
CA SER A 40 -4.14 -40.16 9.25
C SER A 40 -2.74 -39.56 9.07
N VAL A 41 -1.78 -40.37 8.62
CA VAL A 41 -0.40 -39.93 8.43
C VAL A 41 -0.27 -39.00 7.23
N ILE A 42 -0.92 -39.33 6.11
CA ILE A 42 -0.95 -38.46 4.93
C ILE A 42 -1.61 -37.13 5.27
N ALA A 43 -2.70 -37.14 6.05
CA ALA A 43 -3.37 -35.93 6.50
C ALA A 43 -2.50 -35.09 7.43
N GLU A 44 -1.75 -35.72 8.33
CA GLU A 44 -0.81 -35.03 9.23
C GLU A 44 0.33 -34.38 8.44
N LEU A 45 0.99 -35.13 7.57
CA LEU A 45 2.10 -34.64 6.73
C LEU A 45 1.65 -33.52 5.80
N SER A 46 0.43 -33.64 5.24
CA SER A 46 -0.15 -32.57 4.43
C SER A 46 -0.40 -31.30 5.27
N ARG A 47 -0.89 -31.44 6.50
CA ARG A 47 -1.17 -30.32 7.41
C ARG A 47 0.10 -29.69 7.98
N SER A 48 1.16 -30.47 8.21
CA SER A 48 2.47 -29.96 8.64
C SER A 48 3.22 -29.23 7.53
N GLY A 49 2.75 -29.33 6.28
CA GLY A 49 3.41 -28.74 5.11
C GLY A 49 4.47 -29.64 4.47
N ASP A 50 4.67 -30.86 4.98
CA ASP A 50 5.57 -31.87 4.41
C ASP A 50 4.92 -32.57 3.21
N SER A 51 4.52 -31.77 2.21
CA SER A 51 3.74 -32.23 1.05
C SER A 51 4.45 -33.33 0.25
N ILE A 52 5.79 -33.29 0.16
CA ILE A 52 6.56 -34.35 -0.51
C ILE A 52 6.43 -35.68 0.24
N GLU A 53 6.53 -35.66 1.57
CA GLU A 53 6.40 -36.87 2.38
C GLU A 53 4.96 -37.40 2.39
N ALA A 54 3.95 -36.52 2.36
CA ALA A 54 2.56 -36.93 2.21
C ALA A 54 2.35 -37.72 0.91
N LEU A 55 2.94 -37.27 -0.20
CA LEU A 55 2.89 -37.97 -1.49
C LEU A 55 3.68 -39.30 -1.46
N ARG A 56 4.85 -39.33 -0.81
CA ARG A 56 5.64 -40.56 -0.61
C ARG A 56 4.90 -41.58 0.25
N ALA A 57 4.20 -41.14 1.30
CA ALA A 57 3.38 -41.99 2.15
C ALA A 57 2.22 -42.61 1.35
N PHE A 58 1.52 -41.82 0.52
CA PHE A 58 0.50 -42.35 -0.37
C PHE A 58 1.06 -43.39 -1.37
N SER A 59 2.22 -43.10 -1.97
CA SER A 59 2.89 -44.06 -2.86
C SER A 59 3.27 -45.35 -2.13
N SER A 60 3.76 -45.25 -0.90
CA SER A 60 4.17 -46.39 -0.06
C SER A 60 2.98 -47.25 0.37
N MET A 61 1.85 -46.65 0.73
CA MET A 61 0.59 -47.34 0.97
C MET A 61 0.22 -48.25 -0.20
N ARG A 62 0.29 -47.72 -1.43
CA ARG A 62 0.01 -48.50 -2.65
C ARG A 62 1.03 -49.59 -2.93
N LYS A 63 2.32 -49.33 -2.69
CA LYS A 63 3.39 -50.35 -2.85
C LYS A 63 3.23 -51.53 -1.90
N LEU A 64 2.59 -51.31 -0.74
CA LEU A 64 2.25 -52.36 0.22
C LEU A 64 0.88 -53.00 -0.06
N TYR A 65 0.32 -52.78 -1.24
CA TYR A 65 -0.97 -53.33 -1.69
C TYR A 65 -2.17 -52.94 -0.81
N VAL A 66 -2.05 -51.84 -0.03
CA VAL A 66 -3.17 -51.25 0.69
C VAL A 66 -3.98 -50.41 -0.29
N THR A 67 -5.25 -50.74 -0.48
CA THR A 67 -6.14 -50.06 -1.41
C THR A 67 -6.52 -48.67 -0.88
N PRO A 68 -6.27 -47.58 -1.65
CA PRO A 68 -6.77 -46.25 -1.30
C PRO A 68 -8.31 -46.25 -1.21
N ASN A 69 -8.84 -45.48 -0.28
CA ASN A 69 -10.28 -45.23 -0.19
C ASN A 69 -10.59 -43.75 -0.47
N ARG A 70 -11.88 -43.36 -0.45
CA ARG A 70 -12.32 -41.98 -0.71
C ARG A 70 -11.57 -40.92 0.13
N SER A 71 -11.16 -41.25 1.35
CA SER A 71 -10.48 -40.32 2.26
C SER A 71 -8.97 -40.23 2.03
N SER A 72 -8.38 -41.12 1.23
CA SER A 72 -6.95 -41.13 0.92
C SER A 72 -6.55 -40.01 -0.05
N PHE A 73 -7.45 -39.66 -0.98
CA PHE A 73 -7.16 -38.74 -2.09
C PHE A 73 -7.07 -37.25 -1.70
N PRO A 74 -8.00 -36.67 -0.91
CA PRO A 74 -8.03 -35.23 -0.66
C PRO A 74 -6.72 -34.65 -0.13
N CYS A 75 -6.09 -35.31 0.85
CA CYS A 75 -4.84 -34.81 1.46
C CYS A 75 -3.63 -34.97 0.52
N ALA A 76 -3.60 -36.03 -0.29
CA ALA A 76 -2.56 -36.22 -1.30
C ALA A 76 -2.69 -35.15 -2.41
N ILE A 77 -3.90 -34.91 -2.91
CA ILE A 77 -4.18 -33.87 -3.92
C ILE A 77 -3.85 -32.48 -3.38
N LYS A 78 -4.22 -32.15 -2.14
CA LYS A 78 -3.83 -30.89 -1.48
C LYS A 78 -2.32 -30.71 -1.40
N SER A 79 -1.57 -31.81 -1.24
CA SER A 79 -0.11 -31.78 -1.24
C SER A 79 0.45 -31.48 -2.63
N CYS A 80 -0.16 -31.99 -3.71
CA CYS A 80 0.16 -31.56 -5.08
C CYS A 80 -0.12 -30.07 -5.28
N ALA A 81 -1.26 -29.59 -4.78
CA ALA A 81 -1.66 -28.19 -4.86
C ALA A 81 -0.67 -27.25 -4.14
N ALA A 82 -0.20 -27.64 -2.95
CA ALA A 82 0.80 -26.91 -2.18
C ALA A 82 2.16 -26.84 -2.91
N LEU A 83 2.54 -27.92 -3.59
CA LEU A 83 3.77 -27.99 -4.40
C LEU A 83 3.63 -27.36 -5.79
N ARG A 84 2.41 -27.01 -6.22
CA ARG A 84 2.08 -26.64 -7.60
C ARG A 84 2.53 -27.69 -8.62
N ASP A 85 2.49 -28.96 -8.23
CA ASP A 85 2.86 -30.10 -9.09
C ASP A 85 1.65 -30.59 -9.88
N LEU A 86 1.45 -29.97 -11.04
CA LEU A 86 0.37 -30.32 -11.97
C LEU A 86 0.49 -31.77 -12.47
N SER A 87 1.71 -32.29 -12.62
CA SER A 87 1.94 -33.62 -13.18
C SER A 87 1.43 -34.71 -12.23
N SER A 88 1.80 -34.64 -10.95
CA SER A 88 1.26 -35.52 -9.92
C SER A 88 -0.24 -35.28 -9.73
N GLY A 89 -0.68 -34.03 -9.76
CA GLY A 89 -2.10 -33.68 -9.66
C GLY A 89 -2.98 -34.38 -10.70
N ARG A 90 -2.56 -34.38 -11.98
CA ARG A 90 -3.25 -35.11 -13.07
C ARG A 90 -3.24 -36.62 -12.87
N GLN A 91 -2.15 -37.19 -12.34
CA GLN A 91 -2.11 -38.62 -12.01
C GLN A 91 -3.10 -38.98 -10.89
N PHE A 92 -3.23 -38.12 -9.86
CA PHE A 92 -4.23 -38.32 -8.82
C PHE A 92 -5.65 -38.16 -9.36
N HIS A 93 -5.90 -37.20 -10.25
CA HIS A 93 -7.19 -37.04 -10.92
C HIS A 93 -7.59 -38.34 -11.64
N GLN A 94 -6.69 -38.91 -12.44
CA GLN A 94 -6.95 -40.18 -13.13
C GLN A 94 -7.18 -41.34 -12.14
N GLN A 95 -6.40 -41.40 -11.04
CA GLN A 95 -6.59 -42.42 -10.02
C GLN A 95 -7.95 -42.30 -9.32
N VAL A 96 -8.41 -41.09 -9.01
CA VAL A 96 -9.75 -40.87 -8.42
C VAL A 96 -10.83 -41.51 -9.29
N PHE A 97 -10.75 -41.38 -10.61
CA PHE A 97 -11.66 -42.06 -11.53
C PHE A 97 -11.48 -43.59 -11.55
N ILE A 98 -10.24 -44.08 -11.64
CA ILE A 98 -9.95 -45.53 -11.67
C ILE A 98 -10.47 -46.25 -10.42
N PHE A 99 -10.35 -45.64 -9.25
CA PHE A 99 -10.84 -46.21 -7.98
C PHE A 99 -12.35 -45.97 -7.75
N GLY A 100 -13.07 -45.41 -8.72
CA GLY A 100 -14.52 -45.22 -8.66
C GLY A 100 -14.98 -44.03 -7.80
N TYR A 101 -14.10 -43.07 -7.52
CA TYR A 101 -14.37 -41.90 -6.70
C TYR A 101 -14.56 -40.60 -7.51
N GLY A 102 -14.77 -40.69 -8.83
CA GLY A 102 -14.94 -39.52 -9.71
C GLY A 102 -16.12 -38.60 -9.33
N SER A 103 -17.15 -39.13 -8.68
CA SER A 103 -18.31 -38.37 -8.18
C SER A 103 -18.19 -37.97 -6.70
N ASP A 104 -17.09 -38.29 -6.00
CA ASP A 104 -16.90 -37.94 -4.60
C ASP A 104 -16.54 -36.46 -4.42
N LEU A 105 -17.42 -35.71 -3.74
CA LEU A 105 -17.28 -34.26 -3.57
C LEU A 105 -16.01 -33.82 -2.81
N PHE A 106 -15.43 -34.67 -1.94
CA PHE A 106 -14.19 -34.33 -1.25
C PHE A 106 -12.98 -34.46 -2.19
N ALA A 107 -12.98 -35.48 -3.05
CA ALA A 107 -11.98 -35.61 -4.10
C ALA A 107 -12.12 -34.48 -5.13
N SER A 108 -13.32 -34.20 -5.64
CA SER A 108 -13.57 -33.16 -6.64
C SER A 108 -13.22 -31.76 -6.13
N SER A 109 -13.60 -31.39 -4.90
CA SER A 109 -13.22 -30.08 -4.32
C SER A 109 -11.70 -29.93 -4.15
N SER A 110 -11.00 -31.00 -3.77
CA SER A 110 -9.53 -30.97 -3.67
C SER A 110 -8.87 -30.84 -5.04
N LEU A 111 -9.44 -31.46 -6.08
CA LEU A 111 -8.98 -31.32 -7.46
C LEU A 111 -9.20 -29.91 -8.01
N ILE A 112 -10.35 -29.28 -7.72
CA ILE A 112 -10.61 -27.87 -8.08
C ILE A 112 -9.55 -26.95 -7.48
N ASP A 113 -9.24 -27.08 -6.18
CA ASP A 113 -8.18 -26.32 -5.50
C ASP A 113 -6.80 -26.59 -6.13
N MET A 114 -6.50 -27.85 -6.46
CA MET A 114 -5.23 -28.24 -7.07
C MET A 114 -5.03 -27.63 -8.45
N TYR A 115 -5.99 -27.77 -9.35
CA TYR A 115 -5.93 -27.17 -10.68
C TYR A 115 -5.84 -25.64 -10.59
N SER A 116 -6.65 -25.02 -9.72
CA SER A 116 -6.60 -23.58 -9.49
C SER A 116 -5.21 -23.10 -9.06
N LYS A 117 -4.61 -23.75 -8.04
CA LYS A 117 -3.25 -23.39 -7.56
C LYS A 117 -2.14 -23.69 -8.54
N CYS A 118 -2.34 -24.64 -9.45
CA CYS A 118 -1.41 -24.94 -10.54
C CYS A 118 -1.56 -23.99 -11.75
N GLY A 119 -2.50 -23.04 -11.72
CA GLY A 119 -2.74 -22.07 -12.79
C GLY A 119 -3.66 -22.57 -13.90
N GLU A 120 -4.24 -23.76 -13.76
CA GLU A 120 -5.14 -24.39 -14.74
C GLU A 120 -6.61 -24.11 -14.39
N LEU A 121 -6.98 -22.83 -14.32
CA LEU A 121 -8.33 -22.41 -13.90
C LEU A 121 -9.44 -22.95 -14.80
N LYS A 122 -9.17 -23.15 -16.10
CA LYS A 122 -10.14 -23.72 -17.05
C LYS A 122 -10.50 -25.16 -16.69
N GLU A 123 -9.49 -25.98 -16.38
CA GLU A 123 -9.70 -27.37 -15.93
C GLU A 123 -10.46 -27.41 -14.60
N ALA A 124 -10.12 -26.51 -13.68
CA ALA A 124 -10.86 -26.37 -12.43
C ALA A 124 -12.34 -26.01 -12.67
N ARG A 125 -12.62 -25.10 -13.62
CA ARG A 125 -13.98 -24.71 -13.98
C ARG A 125 -14.76 -25.84 -14.64
N LEU A 126 -14.13 -26.58 -15.57
CA LEU A 126 -14.76 -27.74 -16.21
C LEU A 126 -15.17 -28.79 -15.18
N LEU A 127 -14.25 -29.16 -14.28
CA LEU A 127 -14.55 -30.10 -13.21
C LEU A 127 -15.65 -29.58 -12.28
N PHE A 128 -15.66 -28.27 -11.98
CA PHE A 128 -16.72 -27.64 -11.21
C PHE A 128 -18.07 -27.76 -11.91
N ASP A 129 -18.15 -27.48 -13.22
CA ASP A 129 -19.37 -27.52 -14.01
C ASP A 129 -19.93 -28.96 -14.19
N GLU A 130 -19.06 -29.98 -14.18
CA GLU A 130 -19.46 -31.39 -14.27
C GLU A 130 -20.11 -31.96 -13.00
N ILE A 131 -19.93 -31.34 -11.83
CA ILE A 131 -20.49 -31.82 -10.55
C ILE A 131 -22.01 -31.57 -10.52
N PRO A 132 -22.86 -32.60 -10.49
CA PRO A 132 -24.32 -32.40 -10.60
C PRO A 132 -24.94 -31.70 -9.39
N LYS A 133 -24.43 -31.99 -8.18
CA LYS A 133 -24.86 -31.35 -6.93
C LYS A 133 -23.65 -30.92 -6.12
N ARG A 134 -23.34 -29.64 -6.16
CA ARG A 134 -22.15 -29.06 -5.53
C ARG A 134 -22.41 -28.82 -4.05
N ASN A 135 -21.38 -28.92 -3.22
CA ASN A 135 -21.43 -28.44 -1.83
C ASN A 135 -20.69 -27.11 -1.70
N VAL A 136 -20.82 -26.45 -0.54
CA VAL A 136 -20.17 -25.16 -0.27
C VAL A 136 -18.65 -25.19 -0.46
N VAL A 137 -18.00 -26.35 -0.25
CA VAL A 137 -16.56 -26.51 -0.41
C VAL A 137 -16.16 -26.42 -1.88
N CYS A 138 -16.92 -27.01 -2.81
CA CYS A 138 -16.68 -26.87 -4.25
C CYS A 138 -16.80 -25.40 -4.69
N TRP A 139 -17.86 -24.71 -4.25
CA TRP A 139 -18.08 -23.29 -4.52
C TRP A 139 -16.96 -22.42 -3.97
N THR A 140 -16.59 -22.61 -2.72
CA THR A 140 -15.49 -21.89 -2.06
C THR A 140 -14.16 -22.11 -2.77
N SER A 141 -13.87 -23.35 -3.18
CA SER A 141 -12.64 -23.70 -3.89
C SER A 141 -12.57 -22.98 -5.24
N MET A 142 -13.68 -22.92 -5.97
CA MET A 142 -13.74 -22.25 -7.26
C MET A 142 -13.70 -20.71 -7.14
N ILE A 143 -14.42 -20.12 -6.17
CA ILE A 143 -14.34 -18.68 -5.84
C ILE A 143 -12.90 -18.30 -5.47
N THR A 144 -12.25 -19.11 -4.64
CA THR A 144 -10.84 -18.92 -4.26
C THR A 144 -9.91 -19.07 -5.46
N GLY A 145 -10.21 -20.00 -6.38
CA GLY A 145 -9.44 -20.18 -7.61
C GLY A 145 -9.49 -18.97 -8.55
N TYR A 146 -10.67 -18.36 -8.73
CA TYR A 146 -10.81 -17.09 -9.45
C TYR A 146 -10.01 -15.97 -8.76
N MET A 147 -10.06 -15.90 -7.43
CA MET A 147 -9.27 -14.92 -6.66
C MET A 147 -7.76 -15.11 -6.83
N GLN A 148 -7.26 -16.34 -6.80
CA GLN A 148 -5.84 -16.63 -7.03
C GLN A 148 -5.38 -16.29 -8.44
N SER A 149 -6.30 -16.31 -9.41
CA SER A 149 -6.05 -15.99 -10.81
C SER A 149 -6.26 -14.50 -11.15
N ASP A 150 -6.43 -13.63 -10.15
CA ASP A 150 -6.70 -12.19 -10.30
C ASP A 150 -7.98 -11.86 -11.10
N LEU A 151 -9.03 -12.67 -10.91
CA LEU A 151 -10.34 -12.51 -11.53
C LEU A 151 -11.44 -12.28 -10.47
N PRO A 152 -11.39 -11.18 -9.69
CA PRO A 152 -12.31 -10.97 -8.57
C PRO A 152 -13.76 -10.71 -9.01
N ARG A 153 -13.99 -10.22 -10.24
CA ARG A 153 -15.36 -10.04 -10.76
C ARG A 153 -16.03 -11.38 -11.04
N ASP A 154 -15.33 -12.31 -11.65
CA ASP A 154 -15.81 -13.67 -11.90
C ASP A 154 -16.10 -14.42 -10.61
N ALA A 155 -15.29 -14.21 -9.57
CA ALA A 155 -15.57 -14.72 -8.23
C ALA A 155 -16.91 -14.21 -7.66
N LEU A 156 -17.23 -12.93 -7.86
CA LEU A 156 -18.51 -12.34 -7.43
C LEU A 156 -19.70 -12.81 -8.29
N PHE A 157 -19.49 -13.02 -9.59
CA PHE A 157 -20.50 -13.63 -10.46
C PHE A 157 -20.81 -15.06 -10.02
N LEU A 158 -19.77 -15.85 -9.73
CA LEU A 158 -19.94 -17.20 -9.21
C LEU A 158 -20.65 -17.22 -7.85
N PHE A 159 -20.40 -16.24 -6.98
CA PHE A 159 -21.17 -16.10 -5.74
C PHE A 159 -22.66 -15.81 -6.00
N LYS A 160 -22.99 -15.01 -7.03
CA LYS A 160 -24.38 -14.80 -7.43
C LYS A 160 -25.02 -16.10 -7.94
N GLU A 161 -24.30 -16.93 -8.70
CA GLU A 161 -24.76 -18.26 -9.12
C GLU A 161 -25.04 -19.17 -7.91
N LEU A 162 -24.14 -19.17 -6.92
CA LEU A 162 -24.32 -19.91 -5.65
C LEU A 162 -25.62 -19.50 -4.95
N LEU A 163 -25.91 -18.20 -4.86
CA LEU A 163 -27.12 -17.71 -4.20
C LEU A 163 -28.41 -18.10 -4.96
N VAL A 164 -28.35 -18.18 -6.29
CA VAL A 164 -29.48 -18.65 -7.12
C VAL A 164 -29.72 -20.14 -6.87
N GLU A 165 -28.68 -20.98 -6.95
CA GLU A 165 -28.80 -22.43 -6.70
C GLU A 165 -29.27 -22.72 -5.27
N GLU A 166 -28.79 -21.96 -4.27
CA GLU A 166 -29.27 -22.05 -2.89
C GLU A 166 -30.78 -21.77 -2.80
N SER A 167 -31.26 -20.72 -3.48
CA SER A 167 -32.67 -20.32 -3.45
C SER A 167 -33.62 -21.31 -4.14
N GLU A 168 -33.14 -22.06 -5.12
CA GLU A 168 -33.92 -23.06 -5.87
C GLU A 168 -33.98 -24.43 -5.17
N SER A 169 -33.09 -24.70 -4.19
CA SER A 169 -32.92 -26.03 -3.56
C SER A 169 -33.88 -26.38 -2.40
N LEU A 170 -35.07 -25.78 -2.35
CA LEU A 170 -36.06 -25.97 -1.26
C LEU A 170 -36.34 -27.47 -0.97
N GLY A 171 -35.71 -28.02 0.08
CA GLY A 171 -36.13 -29.27 0.73
C GLY A 171 -35.15 -30.45 0.77
N GLU A 172 -34.00 -30.46 0.07
CA GLU A 172 -33.04 -31.58 0.15
C GLU A 172 -31.57 -31.13 0.16
N LYS A 173 -30.85 -31.39 1.28
CA LYS A 173 -29.42 -31.10 1.53
C LYS A 173 -28.99 -29.71 1.04
N GLU A 174 -29.23 -28.72 1.89
CA GLU A 174 -28.98 -27.30 1.67
C GLU A 174 -27.49 -26.99 1.42
N VAL A 175 -27.21 -26.20 0.39
CA VAL A 175 -25.90 -25.58 0.15
C VAL A 175 -25.89 -24.23 0.85
N TYR A 176 -25.50 -24.20 2.12
CA TYR A 176 -25.39 -22.95 2.86
C TYR A 176 -24.02 -22.30 2.64
N VAL A 177 -24.03 -21.00 2.34
CA VAL A 177 -22.83 -20.16 2.40
C VAL A 177 -22.30 -20.17 3.83
N ASP A 178 -21.05 -20.60 4.01
CA ASP A 178 -20.36 -20.56 5.29
C ASP A 178 -19.45 -19.33 5.41
N ALA A 179 -18.84 -19.15 6.59
CA ALA A 179 -17.93 -18.04 6.84
C ALA A 179 -16.70 -18.04 5.91
N VAL A 180 -16.21 -19.22 5.49
CA VAL A 180 -15.01 -19.34 4.64
C VAL A 180 -15.32 -18.89 3.21
N ALA A 181 -16.47 -19.32 2.68
CA ALA A 181 -17.00 -18.84 1.41
C ALA A 181 -17.16 -17.31 1.44
N LEU A 182 -17.79 -16.78 2.50
CA LEU A 182 -18.07 -15.36 2.63
C LEU A 182 -16.79 -14.52 2.74
N VAL A 183 -15.76 -14.97 3.46
CA VAL A 183 -14.43 -14.32 3.50
C VAL A 183 -13.81 -14.25 2.11
N SER A 184 -13.94 -15.31 1.31
CA SER A 184 -13.42 -15.36 -0.06
C SER A 184 -14.15 -14.35 -0.98
N VAL A 185 -15.47 -14.23 -0.82
CA VAL A 185 -16.31 -13.26 -1.54
C VAL A 185 -16.01 -11.83 -1.12
N LEU A 186 -15.89 -11.55 0.19
CA LEU A 186 -15.53 -10.23 0.69
C LEU A 186 -14.12 -9.80 0.28
N SER A 187 -13.20 -10.76 0.18
CA SER A 187 -11.87 -10.50 -0.41
C SER A 187 -11.99 -10.08 -1.88
N ALA A 188 -12.94 -10.64 -2.64
CA ALA A 188 -13.24 -10.21 -3.99
C ALA A 188 -13.86 -8.79 -4.01
N CYS A 189 -14.76 -8.48 -3.08
CA CYS A 189 -15.30 -7.12 -2.89
C CYS A 189 -14.18 -6.10 -2.62
N SER A 190 -13.22 -6.43 -1.75
CA SER A 190 -12.05 -5.59 -1.44
C SER A 190 -11.27 -5.26 -2.71
N ARG A 191 -10.99 -6.24 -3.59
CA ARG A 191 -10.25 -6.04 -4.85
C ARG A 191 -11.05 -5.27 -5.91
N VAL A 192 -12.36 -5.47 -5.99
CA VAL A 192 -13.22 -4.70 -6.91
C VAL A 192 -13.45 -3.28 -6.41
N SER A 193 -13.38 -3.06 -5.08
CA SER A 193 -13.62 -1.77 -4.42
C SER A 193 -15.02 -1.20 -4.73
N GLY A 194 -16.01 -2.08 -4.91
CA GLY A 194 -17.40 -1.71 -5.20
C GLY A 194 -18.22 -1.53 -3.93
N LYS A 195 -18.52 -0.28 -3.54
CA LYS A 195 -19.29 0.05 -2.32
C LYS A 195 -20.64 -0.67 -2.25
N THR A 196 -21.43 -0.60 -3.32
CA THR A 196 -22.79 -1.15 -3.37
C THR A 196 -22.80 -2.68 -3.24
N ILE A 197 -21.86 -3.35 -3.91
CA ILE A 197 -21.71 -4.80 -3.83
C ILE A 197 -21.30 -5.19 -2.40
N THR A 198 -20.33 -4.48 -1.82
CA THR A 198 -19.88 -4.73 -0.43
C THR A 198 -21.01 -4.57 0.56
N GLN A 199 -21.86 -3.53 0.41
CA GLN A 199 -23.06 -3.35 1.24
C GLN A 199 -24.08 -4.48 1.07
N GLY A 200 -24.29 -4.97 -0.15
CA GLY A 200 -25.18 -6.10 -0.40
C GLY A 200 -24.69 -7.39 0.27
N VAL A 201 -23.40 -7.70 0.14
CA VAL A 201 -22.77 -8.87 0.78
C VAL A 201 -22.78 -8.74 2.31
N HIS A 202 -22.53 -7.54 2.85
CA HIS A 202 -22.63 -7.29 4.28
C HIS A 202 -24.06 -7.48 4.81
N GLY A 203 -25.07 -6.94 4.12
CA GLY A 203 -26.48 -7.17 4.49
C GLY A 203 -26.86 -8.66 4.45
N PHE A 204 -26.33 -9.42 3.49
CA PHE A 204 -26.47 -10.88 3.46
C PHE A 204 -25.81 -11.54 4.68
N ALA A 205 -24.59 -11.14 5.03
CA ALA A 205 -23.87 -11.66 6.20
C ALA A 205 -24.68 -11.48 7.48
N MET A 206 -25.19 -10.27 7.71
CA MET A 206 -26.03 -9.93 8.87
C MET A 206 -27.31 -10.76 8.92
N LYS A 207 -28.00 -10.92 7.78
CA LYS A 207 -29.24 -11.71 7.71
C LYS A 207 -29.01 -13.18 8.05
N ARG A 208 -27.79 -13.68 7.87
CA ARG A 208 -27.39 -15.07 8.15
C ARG A 208 -26.66 -15.23 9.49
N GLY A 209 -26.42 -14.15 10.24
CA GLY A 209 -25.61 -14.16 11.46
C GLY A 209 -24.14 -14.52 11.21
N LEU A 210 -23.65 -14.42 9.97
CA LEU A 210 -22.27 -14.73 9.62
C LEU A 210 -21.30 -13.59 9.99
N ASP A 211 -21.83 -12.40 10.26
CA ASP A 211 -21.11 -11.22 10.72
C ASP A 211 -20.55 -11.36 12.14
N GLU A 212 -21.07 -12.29 12.95
CA GLU A 212 -20.50 -12.63 14.26
C GLU A 212 -19.14 -13.35 14.15
N HIS A 213 -18.82 -13.95 12.99
CA HIS A 213 -17.52 -14.59 12.78
C HIS A 213 -16.39 -13.57 12.60
N LEU A 214 -15.36 -13.63 13.45
CA LEU A 214 -14.18 -12.74 13.42
C LEU A 214 -13.56 -12.60 12.02
N GLY A 215 -13.42 -13.70 11.28
CA GLY A 215 -12.86 -13.68 9.92
C GLY A 215 -13.69 -12.84 8.94
N VAL A 216 -15.03 -12.90 9.04
CA VAL A 216 -15.96 -12.12 8.22
C VAL A 216 -15.87 -10.65 8.59
N GLY A 217 -15.94 -10.31 9.89
CA GLY A 217 -15.79 -8.94 10.39
C GLY A 217 -14.45 -8.30 9.97
N ASN A 218 -13.34 -9.02 10.13
CA ASN A 218 -12.01 -8.56 9.71
C ASN A 218 -11.93 -8.29 8.20
N THR A 219 -12.56 -9.13 7.37
CA THR A 219 -12.57 -8.96 5.92
C THR A 219 -13.54 -7.86 5.47
N LEU A 220 -14.64 -7.64 6.19
CA LEU A 220 -15.55 -6.50 5.98
C LEU A 220 -14.85 -5.15 6.24
N ILE A 221 -14.06 -5.05 7.30
CA ILE A 221 -13.24 -3.85 7.58
C ILE A 221 -12.33 -3.54 6.40
N ASP A 222 -11.59 -4.54 5.88
CA ASP A 222 -10.71 -4.34 4.71
C ASP A 222 -11.50 -4.00 3.44
N ALA A 223 -12.62 -4.69 3.17
CA ALA A 223 -13.43 -4.44 1.98
C ALA A 223 -14.01 -3.01 1.97
N TYR A 224 -14.53 -2.51 3.09
CA TYR A 224 -14.98 -1.13 3.20
C TYR A 224 -13.83 -0.13 3.13
N ALA A 225 -12.66 -0.45 3.69
CA ALA A 225 -11.48 0.38 3.59
C ALA A 225 -11.04 0.58 2.12
N LYS A 226 -11.07 -0.49 1.30
CA LYS A 226 -10.78 -0.37 -0.15
C LYS A 226 -11.84 0.42 -0.92
N CYS A 227 -13.07 0.45 -0.44
CA CYS A 227 -14.11 1.33 -0.97
C CYS A 227 -13.96 2.79 -0.52
N SER A 228 -12.89 3.15 0.22
CA SER A 228 -12.70 4.46 0.85
C SER A 228 -13.78 4.83 1.89
N GLU A 229 -14.49 3.82 2.43
CA GLU A 229 -15.56 4.00 3.41
C GLU A 229 -15.06 3.73 4.83
N VAL A 230 -14.21 4.63 5.34
CA VAL A 230 -13.62 4.53 6.69
C VAL A 230 -14.69 4.51 7.78
N GLY A 231 -15.79 5.25 7.59
CA GLY A 231 -16.90 5.28 8.54
C GLY A 231 -17.60 3.93 8.69
N LEU A 232 -17.82 3.21 7.58
CA LEU A 232 -18.41 1.87 7.62
C LEU A 232 -17.44 0.84 8.20
N SER A 233 -16.15 0.96 7.89
CA SER A 233 -15.10 0.13 8.49
C SER A 233 -15.09 0.27 10.02
N ARG A 234 -15.16 1.52 10.51
CA ARG A 234 -15.26 1.83 11.95
C ARG A 234 -16.54 1.27 12.57
N LYS A 235 -17.68 1.36 11.87
CA LYS A 235 -18.96 0.84 12.33
C LYS A 235 -18.90 -0.68 12.53
N VAL A 236 -18.44 -1.42 11.51
CA VAL A 236 -18.23 -2.88 11.59
C VAL A 236 -17.33 -3.21 12.78
N PHE A 237 -16.17 -2.56 12.88
CA PHE A 237 -15.25 -2.79 14.00
C PHE A 237 -15.91 -2.59 15.37
N ASN A 238 -16.67 -1.51 15.55
CA ASN A 238 -17.34 -1.23 16.81
C ASN A 238 -18.43 -2.27 17.14
N GLU A 239 -19.15 -2.76 16.15
CA GLU A 239 -20.24 -3.73 16.29
C GLU A 239 -19.76 -5.17 16.53
N MET A 240 -18.49 -5.50 16.23
CA MET A 240 -17.91 -6.82 16.53
C MET A 240 -17.92 -7.11 18.04
N SER A 241 -18.51 -8.24 18.43
CA SER A 241 -18.60 -8.71 19.82
C SER A 241 -17.24 -9.06 20.41
N GLU A 242 -16.43 -9.79 19.66
CA GLU A 242 -15.04 -10.12 19.96
C GLU A 242 -14.11 -9.43 18.96
N LYS A 243 -12.90 -9.08 19.40
CA LYS A 243 -11.88 -8.45 18.55
C LYS A 243 -10.55 -9.12 18.82
N ASP A 244 -9.93 -9.65 17.78
CA ASP A 244 -8.59 -10.20 17.86
C ASP A 244 -7.54 -9.18 17.41
N VAL A 245 -6.26 -9.54 17.52
CA VAL A 245 -5.16 -8.66 17.08
C VAL A 245 -5.28 -8.31 15.59
N ILE A 246 -5.95 -9.15 14.78
CA ILE A 246 -6.18 -8.88 13.36
C ILE A 246 -7.23 -7.77 13.21
N SER A 247 -8.35 -7.82 13.96
CA SER A 247 -9.37 -6.75 13.97
C SER A 247 -8.76 -5.39 14.29
N TRP A 248 -7.95 -5.33 15.36
CA TRP A 248 -7.26 -4.11 15.77
C TRP A 248 -6.26 -3.63 14.72
N ASN A 249 -5.43 -4.53 14.19
CA ASN A 249 -4.44 -4.18 13.16
C ASN A 249 -5.09 -3.68 11.87
N SER A 250 -6.20 -4.30 11.45
CA SER A 250 -6.99 -3.85 10.30
C SER A 250 -7.47 -2.42 10.53
N MET A 251 -8.10 -2.12 11.67
CA MET A 251 -8.62 -0.78 11.93
C MET A 251 -7.52 0.29 12.02
N ILE A 252 -6.40 -0.01 12.69
CA ILE A 252 -5.22 0.87 12.73
C ILE A 252 -4.69 1.13 11.31
N ALA A 253 -4.61 0.08 10.47
CA ALA A 253 -4.16 0.21 9.09
C ALA A 253 -5.11 1.06 8.24
N VAL A 254 -6.43 0.92 8.42
CA VAL A 254 -7.42 1.77 7.74
C VAL A 254 -7.16 3.24 8.08
N TYR A 255 -7.07 3.57 9.36
CA TYR A 255 -6.80 4.95 9.79
C TYR A 255 -5.46 5.48 9.27
N ALA A 256 -4.40 4.67 9.35
CA ALA A 256 -3.08 5.02 8.84
C ALA A 256 -3.11 5.32 7.33
N GLN A 257 -3.77 4.47 6.53
CA GLN A 257 -3.86 4.62 5.08
C GLN A 257 -4.75 5.82 4.67
N SER A 258 -5.76 6.14 5.48
CA SER A 258 -6.63 7.30 5.25
C SER A 258 -6.06 8.62 5.77
N GLY A 259 -4.83 8.64 6.30
CA GLY A 259 -4.19 9.83 6.85
C GLY A 259 -4.72 10.26 8.22
N LEU A 260 -5.60 9.47 8.83
CA LEU A 260 -6.22 9.69 10.15
C LEU A 260 -5.30 9.16 11.25
N SER A 261 -4.12 9.75 11.35
CA SER A 261 -3.05 9.19 12.18
C SER A 261 -3.34 9.31 13.67
N SER A 262 -4.09 10.32 14.10
CA SER A 262 -4.52 10.47 15.50
C SER A 262 -5.42 9.31 15.92
N GLU A 263 -6.40 8.97 15.09
CA GLU A 263 -7.32 7.85 15.33
C GLU A 263 -6.59 6.50 15.32
N ALA A 264 -5.57 6.34 14.47
CA ALA A 264 -4.71 5.16 14.48
C ALA A 264 -3.98 4.99 15.82
N ILE A 265 -3.45 6.09 16.37
CA ILE A 265 -2.72 6.10 17.65
C ILE A 265 -3.67 5.87 18.82
N GLU A 266 -4.84 6.51 18.84
CA GLU A 266 -5.87 6.30 19.86
C GLU A 266 -6.34 4.84 19.87
N THR A 267 -6.57 4.26 18.70
CA THR A 267 -6.96 2.84 18.57
C THR A 267 -5.88 1.91 19.13
N PHE A 268 -4.60 2.22 18.92
CA PHE A 268 -3.52 1.47 19.54
C PHE A 268 -3.48 1.64 21.06
N HIS A 269 -3.75 2.83 21.59
CA HIS A 269 -3.83 3.01 23.04
C HIS A 269 -4.96 2.19 23.67
N LEU A 270 -6.07 2.00 22.96
CA LEU A 270 -7.13 1.07 23.37
C LEU A 270 -6.63 -0.38 23.38
N LEU A 271 -6.00 -0.84 22.28
CA LEU A 271 -5.39 -2.17 22.21
C LEU A 271 -4.34 -2.39 23.31
N ALA A 272 -3.48 -1.41 23.58
CA ALA A 272 -2.41 -1.53 24.56
C ALA A 272 -2.92 -1.61 26.01
N ARG A 273 -4.18 -1.21 26.26
CA ARG A 273 -4.86 -1.34 27.57
C ARG A 273 -5.63 -2.65 27.69
N ASP A 274 -5.86 -3.34 26.58
CA ASP A 274 -6.50 -4.64 26.56
C ASP A 274 -5.58 -5.69 27.22
N GLN A 275 -6.12 -6.47 28.15
CA GLN A 275 -5.35 -7.49 28.88
C GLN A 275 -5.30 -8.83 28.15
N GLU A 276 -6.24 -9.08 27.26
CA GLU A 276 -6.39 -10.35 26.54
C GLU A 276 -5.64 -10.32 25.21
N VAL A 277 -5.63 -9.18 24.53
CA VAL A 277 -5.02 -9.03 23.20
C VAL A 277 -3.65 -8.36 23.26
N LYS A 278 -2.60 -9.14 22.97
CA LYS A 278 -1.23 -8.60 22.87
C LYS A 278 -0.94 -8.12 21.45
N PHE A 279 -0.45 -6.89 21.33
CA PHE A 279 0.08 -6.38 20.07
C PHE A 279 1.36 -7.12 19.64
N ASN A 280 1.62 -7.13 18.33
CA ASN A 280 2.70 -7.91 17.74
C ASN A 280 3.46 -7.11 16.66
N ALA A 281 4.36 -7.77 15.93
CA ALA A 281 5.14 -7.17 14.85
C ALA A 281 4.27 -6.49 13.78
N VAL A 282 3.10 -7.04 13.46
CA VAL A 282 2.17 -6.45 12.48
C VAL A 282 1.60 -5.14 13.02
N THR A 283 1.20 -5.10 14.29
CA THR A 283 0.72 -3.88 14.97
C THR A 283 1.77 -2.77 14.96
N LEU A 284 3.02 -3.08 15.31
CA LEU A 284 4.08 -2.06 15.31
C LEU A 284 4.38 -1.57 13.88
N SER A 285 4.31 -2.46 12.89
CA SER A 285 4.50 -2.11 11.47
C SER A 285 3.41 -1.16 10.96
N THR A 286 2.14 -1.38 11.33
CA THR A 286 1.02 -0.50 10.94
C THR A 286 1.08 0.85 11.65
N LEU A 287 1.55 0.90 12.90
CA LEU A 287 1.79 2.17 13.61
C LEU A 287 2.93 2.97 13.02
N LEU A 288 4.03 2.31 12.65
CA LEU A 288 5.14 2.96 11.94
C LEU A 288 4.67 3.57 10.60
N LEU A 289 3.77 2.87 9.88
CA LEU A 289 3.13 3.42 8.68
C LEU A 289 2.30 4.68 8.99
N ALA A 290 1.50 4.67 10.06
CA ALA A 290 0.76 5.85 10.50
C ALA A 290 1.70 7.02 10.82
N CYS A 291 2.79 6.75 11.55
CA CYS A 291 3.82 7.76 11.85
C CYS A 291 4.44 8.33 10.58
N ALA A 292 4.72 7.47 9.59
CA ALA A 292 5.31 7.86 8.32
C ALA A 292 4.37 8.81 7.53
N HIS A 293 3.07 8.53 7.54
CA HIS A 293 2.06 9.37 6.89
C HIS A 293 1.88 10.72 7.59
N ALA A 294 1.75 10.74 8.92
CA ALA A 294 1.67 11.97 9.71
C ALA A 294 2.98 12.76 9.77
N GLY A 295 4.12 12.12 9.51
CA GLY A 295 5.43 12.69 9.81
C GLY A 295 5.72 12.76 11.33
N ALA A 296 5.01 11.98 12.15
CA ALA A 296 5.10 11.97 13.62
C ALA A 296 6.38 11.29 14.13
N LEU A 297 7.52 11.99 14.01
CA LEU A 297 8.84 11.43 14.26
C LEU A 297 9.04 10.99 15.71
N HIS A 298 8.54 11.77 16.68
CA HIS A 298 8.71 11.44 18.10
C HIS A 298 8.00 10.13 18.43
N PHE A 299 6.74 9.99 18.05
CA PHE A 299 5.99 8.76 18.27
C PHE A 299 6.60 7.58 17.51
N GLY A 300 7.04 7.78 16.26
CA GLY A 300 7.75 6.76 15.49
C GLY A 300 9.03 6.25 16.17
N LYS A 301 9.78 7.11 16.87
CA LYS A 301 10.93 6.69 17.69
C LYS A 301 10.49 5.85 18.89
N CYS A 302 9.44 6.24 19.60
CA CYS A 302 8.90 5.43 20.71
C CYS A 302 8.48 4.03 20.24
N ILE A 303 7.88 3.92 19.05
CA ILE A 303 7.52 2.62 18.46
C ILE A 303 8.78 1.83 18.09
N HIS A 304 9.81 2.46 17.51
CA HIS A 304 11.09 1.79 17.23
C HIS A 304 11.78 1.31 18.52
N ASP A 305 11.76 2.08 19.61
CA ASP A 305 12.26 1.63 20.91
C ASP A 305 11.46 0.42 21.43
N GLN A 306 10.14 0.40 21.19
CA GLN A 306 9.31 -0.75 21.53
C GLN A 306 9.63 -2.00 20.69
N VAL A 307 9.96 -1.84 19.40
CA VAL A 307 10.45 -2.92 18.53
C VAL A 307 11.69 -3.56 19.13
N ILE A 308 12.66 -2.75 19.58
CA ILE A 308 13.89 -3.23 20.21
C ILE A 308 13.58 -3.96 21.53
N LYS A 309 12.70 -3.40 22.37
CA LYS A 309 12.29 -4.04 23.64
C LYS A 309 11.62 -5.40 23.44
N MET A 310 10.96 -5.60 22.29
CA MET A 310 10.30 -6.85 21.94
C MET A 310 11.19 -7.81 21.14
N CYS A 311 12.47 -7.47 20.93
CA CYS A 311 13.43 -8.23 20.13
C CYS A 311 12.92 -8.50 18.69
N LEU A 312 12.27 -7.50 18.07
CA LEU A 312 11.67 -7.60 16.74
C LEU A 312 12.51 -6.93 15.64
N GLU A 313 13.73 -6.49 15.95
CA GLU A 313 14.63 -5.81 15.02
C GLU A 313 15.05 -6.67 13.81
N ASP A 314 15.13 -7.98 13.99
CA ASP A 314 15.45 -8.93 12.91
C ASP A 314 14.23 -9.23 12.01
N ASN A 315 13.02 -8.78 12.38
CA ASN A 315 11.84 -8.96 11.55
C ASN A 315 11.89 -8.03 10.33
N VAL A 316 12.09 -8.60 9.14
CA VAL A 316 12.23 -7.85 7.88
C VAL A 316 11.07 -6.90 7.59
N TYR A 317 9.84 -7.24 7.99
CA TYR A 317 8.66 -6.39 7.77
C TYR A 317 8.69 -5.16 8.67
N VAL A 318 8.98 -5.36 9.97
CA VAL A 318 9.09 -4.27 10.95
C VAL A 318 10.25 -3.34 10.58
N ALA A 319 11.42 -3.91 10.26
CA ALA A 319 12.58 -3.15 9.83
C ALA A 319 12.32 -2.33 8.55
N THR A 320 11.58 -2.90 7.59
CA THR A 320 11.14 -2.16 6.38
C THR A 320 10.24 -0.97 6.75
N SER A 321 9.28 -1.15 7.67
CA SER A 321 8.44 -0.05 8.15
C SER A 321 9.22 1.02 8.91
N ILE A 322 10.27 0.65 9.66
CA ILE A 322 11.17 1.61 10.32
C ILE A 322 11.90 2.48 9.28
N ILE A 323 12.37 1.88 8.18
CA ILE A 323 13.01 2.62 7.07
C ILE A 323 12.03 3.61 6.46
N ASP A 324 10.82 3.17 6.09
CA ASP A 324 9.79 4.04 5.48
C ASP A 324 9.41 5.19 6.43
N MET A 325 9.23 4.90 7.72
CA MET A 325 8.95 5.91 8.75
C MET A 325 10.06 6.96 8.82
N TYR A 326 11.33 6.56 8.95
CA TYR A 326 12.41 7.53 9.03
C TYR A 326 12.61 8.33 7.73
N CYS A 327 12.43 7.72 6.55
CA CYS A 327 12.43 8.43 5.28
C CYS A 327 11.32 9.49 5.24
N LYS A 328 10.06 9.11 5.50
CA LYS A 328 8.90 10.03 5.47
C LYS A 328 8.84 11.01 6.64
N CYS A 329 9.65 10.82 7.68
CA CYS A 329 9.89 11.79 8.76
C CYS A 329 11.16 12.65 8.56
N GLY A 330 11.80 12.60 7.39
CA GLY A 330 12.94 13.47 7.07
C GLY A 330 14.27 13.07 7.72
N ARG A 331 14.38 11.85 8.26
CA ARG A 331 15.57 11.31 8.95
C ARG A 331 16.26 10.23 8.11
N LEU A 332 16.61 10.56 6.87
CA LEU A 332 17.22 9.64 5.91
C LEU A 332 18.49 8.93 6.43
N VAL A 333 19.32 9.61 7.23
CA VAL A 333 20.52 8.99 7.84
C VAL A 333 20.13 7.87 8.81
N MET A 334 19.04 8.04 9.58
CA MET A 334 18.55 7.00 10.48
C MET A 334 17.93 5.85 9.69
N ALA A 335 17.23 6.14 8.60
CA ALA A 335 16.70 5.13 7.68
C ALA A 335 17.84 4.26 7.10
N ARG A 336 18.92 4.87 6.60
CA ARG A 336 20.09 4.13 6.09
C ARG A 336 20.74 3.27 7.17
N LYS A 337 20.90 3.80 8.40
CA LYS A 337 21.43 3.01 9.54
C LYS A 337 20.55 1.82 9.88
N ALA A 338 19.23 1.97 9.87
CA ALA A 338 18.30 0.88 10.10
C ALA A 338 18.42 -0.18 9.00
N PHE A 339 18.47 0.26 7.74
CA PHE A 339 18.67 -0.60 6.58
C PHE A 339 19.99 -1.39 6.66
N ASP A 340 21.11 -0.74 6.96
CA ASP A 340 22.42 -1.38 7.05
C ASP A 340 22.46 -2.48 8.12
N ARG A 341 21.79 -2.25 9.25
CA ARG A 341 21.71 -3.21 10.37
C ARG A 341 20.86 -4.44 10.09
N MET A 342 20.02 -4.44 9.05
CA MET A 342 19.20 -5.61 8.71
C MET A 342 20.08 -6.79 8.29
N LYS A 343 19.95 -7.93 8.97
CA LYS A 343 20.63 -9.19 8.63
C LYS A 343 20.12 -9.74 7.30
N GLU A 344 18.81 -9.76 7.13
CA GLU A 344 18.14 -10.16 5.89
C GLU A 344 17.44 -8.98 5.25
N LYS A 345 17.62 -8.81 3.94
CA LYS A 345 17.01 -7.75 3.14
C LYS A 345 16.24 -8.37 1.99
N ASN A 346 14.95 -8.08 1.92
CA ASN A 346 14.09 -8.49 0.81
C ASN A 346 13.86 -7.34 -0.18
N VAL A 347 13.20 -7.64 -1.30
CA VAL A 347 12.88 -6.66 -2.37
C VAL A 347 12.18 -5.40 -1.84
N LYS A 348 11.34 -5.54 -0.80
CA LYS A 348 10.58 -4.42 -0.19
C LYS A 348 11.51 -3.50 0.58
N SER A 349 12.42 -4.03 1.39
CA SER A 349 13.40 -3.24 2.15
C SER A 349 14.35 -2.44 1.24
N TRP A 350 14.85 -3.06 0.16
CA TRP A 350 15.65 -2.37 -0.86
C TRP A 350 14.87 -1.26 -1.55
N SER A 351 13.65 -1.56 -2.01
CA SER A 351 12.79 -0.59 -2.69
C SER A 351 12.42 0.59 -1.78
N ALA A 352 12.16 0.34 -0.49
CA ALA A 352 11.88 1.40 0.49
C ALA A 352 13.07 2.38 0.65
N MET A 353 14.30 1.86 0.67
CA MET A 353 15.49 2.70 0.77
C MET A 353 15.74 3.50 -0.52
N ILE A 354 15.54 2.90 -1.70
CA ILE A 354 15.62 3.57 -3.01
C ILE A 354 14.59 4.70 -3.10
N ALA A 355 13.33 4.41 -2.76
CA ALA A 355 12.25 5.39 -2.72
C ALA A 355 12.56 6.53 -1.74
N GLY A 356 13.12 6.20 -0.57
CA GLY A 356 13.62 7.15 0.41
C GLY A 356 14.64 8.13 -0.18
N TYR A 357 15.68 7.65 -0.84
CA TYR A 357 16.63 8.55 -1.51
C TYR A 357 15.98 9.39 -2.62
N GLY A 358 15.08 8.80 -3.42
CA GLY A 358 14.32 9.49 -4.48
C GLY A 358 13.45 10.63 -3.96
N MET A 359 12.73 10.43 -2.85
CA MET A 359 11.90 11.48 -2.23
C MET A 359 12.73 12.61 -1.59
N HIS A 360 14.02 12.40 -1.39
CA HIS A 360 14.95 13.42 -0.87
C HIS A 360 15.80 14.09 -1.96
N GLY A 361 15.53 13.82 -3.24
CA GLY A 361 16.27 14.39 -4.37
C GLY A 361 17.68 13.79 -4.55
N ARG A 362 17.97 12.66 -3.92
CA ARG A 362 19.29 12.02 -3.88
C ARG A 362 19.37 10.86 -4.88
N ALA A 363 19.18 11.16 -6.15
CA ALA A 363 19.03 10.14 -7.19
C ALA A 363 20.28 9.27 -7.39
N LYS A 364 21.48 9.84 -7.22
CA LYS A 364 22.74 9.08 -7.31
C LYS A 364 22.81 8.01 -6.21
N GLU A 365 22.49 8.38 -4.98
CA GLU A 365 22.42 7.43 -3.88
C GLU A 365 21.31 6.38 -4.08
N ALA A 366 20.16 6.76 -4.65
CA ALA A 366 19.10 5.82 -5.01
C ALA A 366 19.58 4.76 -6.03
N LEU A 367 20.29 5.19 -7.08
CA LEU A 367 20.89 4.31 -8.08
C LEU A 367 21.98 3.41 -7.47
N ASN A 368 22.80 3.93 -6.57
CA ASN A 368 23.81 3.13 -5.86
C ASN A 368 23.16 1.99 -5.05
N VAL A 369 22.09 2.27 -4.30
CA VAL A 369 21.33 1.25 -3.57
C VAL A 369 20.73 0.21 -4.52
N PHE A 370 20.25 0.63 -5.69
CA PHE A 370 19.76 -0.29 -6.72
C PHE A 370 20.87 -1.17 -7.30
N TYR A 371 22.07 -0.64 -7.50
CA TYR A 371 23.22 -1.46 -7.87
C TYR A 371 23.59 -2.44 -6.75
N GLU A 372 23.65 -2.01 -5.49
CA GLU A 372 23.87 -2.88 -4.33
C GLU A 372 22.84 -4.04 -4.29
N MET A 373 21.56 -3.75 -4.53
CA MET A 373 20.48 -4.74 -4.63
C MET A 373 20.75 -5.80 -5.69
N ASN A 374 21.17 -5.39 -6.88
CA ASN A 374 21.50 -6.31 -7.97
C ASN A 374 22.74 -7.17 -7.65
N HIS A 375 23.78 -6.59 -7.05
CA HIS A 375 24.98 -7.33 -6.64
C HIS A 375 24.68 -8.34 -5.53
N ALA A 376 23.70 -8.06 -4.67
CA ALA A 376 23.19 -9.00 -3.67
C ALA A 376 22.31 -10.11 -4.25
N GLY A 377 22.10 -10.16 -5.58
CA GLY A 377 21.27 -11.17 -6.24
C GLY A 377 19.77 -11.00 -6.00
N VAL A 378 19.32 -9.83 -5.52
CA VAL A 378 17.90 -9.57 -5.28
C VAL A 378 17.28 -8.96 -6.54
N THR A 379 16.38 -9.70 -7.19
CA THR A 379 15.72 -9.25 -8.42
C THR A 379 14.80 -8.05 -8.16
N PRO A 380 15.00 -6.91 -8.86
CA PRO A 380 14.09 -5.77 -8.83
C PRO A 380 12.67 -6.13 -9.24
N ASN A 381 11.68 -5.42 -8.68
CA ASN A 381 10.28 -5.59 -9.05
C ASN A 381 9.66 -4.30 -9.58
N TYR A 382 8.36 -4.36 -9.88
CA TYR A 382 7.55 -3.22 -10.33
C TYR A 382 7.77 -1.96 -9.49
N ILE A 383 7.71 -2.06 -8.16
CA ILE A 383 7.84 -0.91 -7.25
C ILE A 383 9.28 -0.36 -7.22
N THR A 384 10.28 -1.24 -7.38
CA THR A 384 11.68 -0.81 -7.48
C THR A 384 11.90 0.14 -8.65
N PHE A 385 11.34 -0.19 -9.82
CA PHE A 385 11.47 0.66 -11.02
C PHE A 385 10.69 1.97 -10.92
N VAL A 386 9.49 1.98 -10.35
CA VAL A 386 8.78 3.24 -10.01
C VAL A 386 9.68 4.15 -9.15
N SER A 387 10.36 3.58 -8.16
CA SER A 387 11.23 4.32 -7.24
C SER A 387 12.45 4.92 -7.96
N ILE A 388 13.06 4.18 -8.89
CA ILE A 388 14.19 4.63 -9.69
C ILE A 388 13.78 5.74 -10.67
N LEU A 389 12.67 5.55 -11.39
CA LEU A 389 12.18 6.55 -12.34
C LEU A 389 11.75 7.84 -11.63
N THR A 390 11.12 7.73 -10.46
CA THR A 390 10.82 8.89 -9.60
C THR A 390 12.09 9.63 -9.19
N ALA A 391 13.13 8.89 -8.78
CA ALA A 391 14.42 9.49 -8.42
C ALA A 391 15.06 10.23 -9.61
N CYS A 392 15.06 9.62 -10.80
CA CYS A 392 15.51 10.26 -12.04
C CYS A 392 14.68 11.52 -12.36
N GLY A 393 13.36 11.44 -12.21
CA GLY A 393 12.42 12.56 -12.39
C GLY A 393 12.69 13.73 -11.44
N HIS A 394 13.03 13.47 -10.19
CA HIS A 394 13.35 14.52 -9.21
C HIS A 394 14.76 15.12 -9.36
N ALA A 395 15.66 14.45 -10.07
CA ALA A 395 17.03 14.92 -10.30
C ALA A 395 17.34 15.31 -11.76
N GLY A 396 16.34 15.22 -12.65
CA GLY A 396 16.49 15.57 -14.07
C GLY A 396 17.39 14.61 -14.86
N LEU A 397 17.54 13.37 -14.40
CA LEU A 397 18.41 12.37 -15.04
C LEU A 397 17.68 11.69 -16.21
N LEU A 398 17.47 12.44 -17.30
CA LEU A 398 16.65 12.00 -18.43
C LEU A 398 17.18 10.71 -19.10
N ASN A 399 18.49 10.63 -19.31
CA ASN A 399 19.12 9.49 -19.97
C ASN A 399 18.99 8.20 -19.12
N GLU A 400 19.25 8.32 -17.82
CA GLU A 400 19.09 7.22 -16.86
C GLU A 400 17.61 6.78 -16.77
N GLY A 401 16.67 7.73 -16.73
CA GLY A 401 15.24 7.43 -16.73
C GLY A 401 14.83 6.58 -17.93
N TRP A 402 15.23 6.97 -19.14
CA TRP A 402 14.96 6.19 -20.35
C TRP A 402 15.68 4.84 -20.38
N HIS A 403 16.93 4.80 -19.90
CA HIS A 403 17.69 3.55 -19.81
C HIS A 403 16.95 2.52 -18.96
N TRP A 404 16.57 2.90 -17.73
CA TRP A 404 15.90 1.99 -16.80
C TRP A 404 14.45 1.66 -17.21
N PHE A 405 13.73 2.61 -17.82
CA PHE A 405 12.39 2.37 -18.35
C PHE A 405 12.39 1.34 -19.49
N ARG A 406 13.44 1.26 -20.31
CA ARG A 406 13.57 0.20 -21.32
C ARG A 406 14.13 -1.09 -20.74
N ALA A 407 15.08 -0.98 -19.81
CA ALA A 407 15.69 -2.14 -19.19
C ALA A 407 14.68 -2.96 -18.38
N MET A 408 13.70 -2.33 -17.72
CA MET A 408 12.67 -3.07 -16.97
C MET A 408 11.92 -4.09 -17.85
N GLU A 409 11.60 -3.73 -19.10
CA GLU A 409 10.88 -4.62 -20.03
C GLU A 409 11.82 -5.68 -20.62
N HIS A 410 12.95 -5.27 -21.20
CA HIS A 410 13.80 -6.19 -21.96
C HIS A 410 14.73 -7.06 -21.10
N ARG A 411 15.20 -6.56 -19.95
CA ARG A 411 16.16 -7.27 -19.08
C ARG A 411 15.50 -7.91 -17.86
N PHE A 412 14.47 -7.28 -17.31
CA PHE A 412 13.80 -7.76 -16.09
C PHE A 412 12.42 -8.35 -16.35
N HIS A 413 11.92 -8.31 -17.59
CA HIS A 413 10.62 -8.83 -18.01
C HIS A 413 9.44 -8.25 -17.22
N ILE A 414 9.56 -6.99 -16.80
CA ILE A 414 8.53 -6.23 -16.09
C ILE A 414 7.86 -5.29 -17.10
N GLN A 415 6.57 -5.51 -17.35
CA GLN A 415 5.80 -4.63 -18.22
C GLN A 415 5.55 -3.27 -17.54
N PRO A 416 5.74 -2.13 -18.24
CA PRO A 416 5.42 -0.82 -17.71
C PRO A 416 3.92 -0.65 -17.43
N GLY A 417 3.57 -0.25 -16.21
CA GLY A 417 2.21 0.13 -15.83
C GLY A 417 2.07 1.64 -15.57
N LEU A 418 0.91 2.07 -15.06
CA LEU A 418 0.52 3.47 -14.93
C LEU A 418 1.52 4.33 -14.14
N GLU A 419 2.06 3.79 -13.06
CA GLU A 419 3.01 4.48 -12.19
C GLU A 419 4.35 4.72 -12.92
N HIS A 420 4.78 3.80 -13.77
CA HIS A 420 6.01 3.94 -14.56
C HIS A 420 5.86 5.03 -15.62
N TYR A 421 4.74 5.03 -16.36
CA TYR A 421 4.44 6.07 -17.34
C TYR A 421 4.28 7.44 -16.68
N SER A 422 3.61 7.51 -15.51
CA SER A 422 3.49 8.74 -14.73
C SER A 422 4.87 9.33 -14.39
N CYS A 423 5.81 8.50 -13.94
CA CYS A 423 7.18 8.94 -13.64
C CYS A 423 7.90 9.47 -14.90
N MET A 424 7.73 8.80 -16.04
CA MET A 424 8.35 9.21 -17.30
C MET A 424 7.74 10.50 -17.87
N VAL A 425 6.43 10.67 -17.76
CA VAL A 425 5.73 11.90 -18.17
C VAL A 425 6.15 13.07 -17.27
N ASP A 426 6.24 12.88 -15.96
CA ASP A 426 6.76 13.89 -15.03
C ASP A 426 8.22 14.26 -15.36
N LEU A 427 9.09 13.27 -15.61
CA LEU A 427 10.49 13.48 -16.01
C LEU A 427 10.62 14.27 -17.32
N LEU A 428 9.91 13.84 -18.38
CA LEU A 428 9.91 14.51 -19.68
C LEU A 428 9.32 15.92 -19.59
N GLY A 429 8.23 16.05 -18.83
CA GLY A 429 7.53 17.31 -18.60
C GLY A 429 8.42 18.33 -17.91
N ARG A 430 9.08 17.97 -16.81
CA ARG A 430 10.04 18.85 -16.12
C ARG A 430 11.21 19.25 -17.01
N ALA A 431 11.70 18.32 -17.83
CA ALA A 431 12.78 18.57 -18.79
C ALA A 431 12.36 19.41 -20.02
N GLY A 432 11.08 19.75 -20.17
CA GLY A 432 10.57 20.59 -21.27
C GLY A 432 10.21 19.84 -22.55
N TYR A 433 10.31 18.51 -22.56
CA TYR A 433 9.97 17.68 -23.72
C TYR A 433 8.47 17.35 -23.77
N LEU A 434 7.61 18.39 -23.73
CA LEU A 434 6.16 18.26 -23.63
C LEU A 434 5.54 17.40 -24.75
N THR A 435 5.97 17.59 -26.00
CA THR A 435 5.47 16.78 -27.13
C THR A 435 5.84 15.31 -26.99
N LYS A 436 7.04 15.00 -26.50
CA LYS A 436 7.45 13.62 -26.23
C LYS A 436 6.66 13.01 -25.08
N ALA A 437 6.37 13.80 -24.03
CA ALA A 437 5.53 13.37 -22.93
C ALA A 437 4.10 13.04 -23.42
N TYR A 438 3.51 13.89 -24.27
CA TYR A 438 2.20 13.65 -24.87
C TYR A 438 2.18 12.42 -25.78
N ASN A 439 3.19 12.24 -26.64
CA ASN A 439 3.29 11.06 -27.49
C ASN A 439 3.41 9.78 -26.65
N LEU A 440 4.20 9.81 -25.57
CA LEU A 440 4.32 8.68 -24.66
C LEU A 440 2.97 8.29 -24.05
N ILE A 441 2.12 9.27 -23.72
CA ILE A 441 0.75 9.01 -23.21
C ILE A 441 -0.11 8.32 -24.26
N ASN A 442 -0.02 8.75 -25.52
CA ASN A 442 -0.78 8.16 -26.62
C ASN A 442 -0.32 6.73 -26.97
N GLU A 443 0.94 6.40 -26.69
CA GLU A 443 1.53 5.08 -26.92
C GLU A 443 1.32 4.10 -25.74
N MET A 444 0.70 4.55 -24.63
CA MET A 444 0.48 3.71 -23.46
C MET A 444 -0.39 2.49 -23.78
N LYS A 445 0.07 1.30 -23.37
CA LYS A 445 -0.71 0.05 -23.43
C LYS A 445 -1.83 -0.03 -22.39
N VAL A 446 -1.91 0.96 -21.48
CA VAL A 446 -2.84 1.04 -20.35
C VAL A 446 -3.56 2.38 -20.40
N ILE A 447 -4.83 2.42 -20.00
CA ILE A 447 -5.64 3.65 -19.99
C ILE A 447 -5.01 4.67 -19.02
N PRO A 448 -4.59 5.86 -19.50
CA PRO A 448 -3.97 6.87 -18.66
C PRO A 448 -4.92 7.40 -17.58
N ASP A 449 -4.42 7.55 -16.36
CA ASP A 449 -5.19 8.02 -15.21
C ASP A 449 -5.01 9.52 -14.95
N SER A 450 -5.60 10.00 -13.85
CA SER A 450 -5.50 11.40 -13.45
C SER A 450 -4.08 11.84 -13.08
N VAL A 451 -3.20 10.92 -12.66
CA VAL A 451 -1.83 11.24 -12.28
C VAL A 451 -0.98 11.54 -13.51
N VAL A 452 -1.13 10.75 -14.57
CA VAL A 452 -0.44 10.94 -15.85
C VAL A 452 -0.80 12.29 -16.46
N TRP A 453 -2.09 12.56 -16.66
CA TRP A 453 -2.56 13.84 -17.21
C TRP A 453 -2.27 15.02 -16.27
N GLY A 454 -2.38 14.83 -14.95
CA GLY A 454 -2.02 15.86 -13.98
C GLY A 454 -0.55 16.27 -14.06
N SER A 455 0.34 15.30 -14.30
CA SER A 455 1.78 15.55 -14.48
C SER A 455 2.05 16.35 -15.76
N LEU A 456 1.38 16.01 -16.87
CA LEU A 456 1.49 16.78 -18.11
C LEU A 456 0.96 18.21 -17.95
N LEU A 457 -0.21 18.39 -17.31
CA LEU A 457 -0.80 19.71 -17.07
C LEU A 457 0.13 20.60 -16.22
N ALA A 458 0.76 20.03 -15.19
CA ALA A 458 1.75 20.74 -14.38
C ALA A 458 2.97 21.16 -15.19
N ALA A 459 3.49 20.27 -16.05
CA ALA A 459 4.60 20.59 -16.94
C ALA A 459 4.24 21.67 -17.97
N CYS A 460 3.01 21.65 -18.49
CA CYS A 460 2.52 22.68 -19.41
C CYS A 460 2.53 24.07 -18.78
N ARG A 461 2.20 24.19 -17.49
CA ARG A 461 2.37 25.44 -16.75
C ARG A 461 3.83 25.88 -16.67
N MET A 462 4.73 24.97 -16.31
CA MET A 462 6.17 25.28 -16.18
C MET A 462 6.77 25.84 -17.48
N HIS A 463 6.36 25.28 -18.61
CA HIS A 463 6.87 25.66 -19.94
C HIS A 463 5.91 26.54 -20.74
N LYS A 464 4.89 27.10 -20.08
CA LYS A 464 3.90 28.05 -20.66
C LYS A 464 3.20 27.56 -21.93
N ASN A 465 2.95 26.26 -22.04
CA ASN A 465 2.22 25.68 -23.18
C ASN A 465 0.72 25.58 -22.88
N VAL A 466 -0.04 26.57 -23.34
CA VAL A 466 -1.48 26.66 -23.06
C VAL A 466 -2.30 25.62 -23.84
N GLU A 467 -1.93 25.34 -25.08
CA GLU A 467 -2.65 24.39 -25.95
C GLU A 467 -2.67 22.98 -25.37
N LEU A 468 -1.49 22.48 -24.98
CA LEU A 468 -1.39 21.14 -24.39
C LEU A 468 -1.99 21.08 -22.98
N ALA A 469 -1.98 22.20 -22.25
CA ALA A 469 -2.68 22.30 -20.98
C ALA A 469 -4.20 22.14 -21.13
N GLU A 470 -4.81 22.74 -22.15
CA GLU A 470 -6.24 22.60 -22.42
C GLU A 470 -6.61 21.15 -22.75
N ILE A 471 -5.82 20.48 -23.60
CA ILE A 471 -6.00 19.05 -23.93
C ILE A 471 -5.94 18.20 -22.65
N SER A 472 -4.88 18.39 -21.86
CA SER A 472 -4.65 17.64 -20.63
C SER A 472 -5.75 17.87 -19.59
N ALA A 473 -6.23 19.11 -19.44
CA ALA A 473 -7.29 19.45 -18.50
C ALA A 473 -8.65 18.87 -18.93
N ASN A 474 -8.96 18.89 -20.24
CA ASN A 474 -10.18 18.27 -20.74
C ASN A 474 -10.23 16.76 -20.43
N LYS A 475 -9.11 16.05 -20.63
CA LYS A 475 -8.99 14.65 -20.23
C LYS A 475 -9.14 14.43 -18.73
N LEU A 476 -8.59 15.32 -17.91
CA LEU A 476 -8.80 15.26 -16.46
C LEU A 476 -10.26 15.49 -16.06
N PHE A 477 -11.00 16.37 -16.73
CA PHE A 477 -12.42 16.59 -16.45
C PHE A 477 -13.30 15.43 -16.90
N GLU A 478 -12.92 14.71 -17.96
CA GLU A 478 -13.56 13.44 -18.37
C GLU A 478 -13.39 12.36 -17.30
N ILE A 479 -12.20 12.29 -16.67
CA ILE A 479 -11.87 11.30 -15.63
C ILE A 479 -12.52 11.64 -14.29
N ASP A 480 -12.31 12.88 -13.81
CA ASP A 480 -12.81 13.36 -12.52
C ASP A 480 -13.08 14.86 -12.57
N SER A 481 -14.35 15.20 -12.75
CA SER A 481 -14.82 16.58 -12.83
C SER A 481 -15.02 17.27 -11.46
N THR A 482 -14.74 16.55 -10.36
CA THR A 482 -14.93 17.03 -8.98
C THR A 482 -13.63 17.53 -8.35
N ASN A 483 -12.48 17.18 -8.91
CA ASN A 483 -11.19 17.63 -8.40
C ASN A 483 -10.94 19.11 -8.69
N CYS A 484 -11.00 19.94 -7.64
CA CYS A 484 -10.76 21.38 -7.73
C CYS A 484 -9.35 21.74 -8.23
N GLY A 485 -8.36 20.87 -8.01
CA GLY A 485 -6.96 21.13 -8.34
C GLY A 485 -6.71 21.32 -9.84
N TYR A 486 -7.45 20.60 -10.69
CA TYR A 486 -7.32 20.71 -12.15
C TYR A 486 -7.78 22.08 -12.65
N TYR A 487 -8.93 22.54 -12.14
CA TYR A 487 -9.47 23.87 -12.45
C TYR A 487 -8.56 24.99 -11.96
N VAL A 488 -8.03 24.87 -10.74
CA VAL A 488 -7.08 25.84 -10.17
C VAL A 488 -5.81 25.90 -11.02
N LEU A 489 -5.25 24.74 -11.42
CA LEU A 489 -4.04 24.70 -12.22
C LEU A 489 -4.24 25.29 -13.61
N LEU A 490 -5.34 24.96 -14.30
CA LEU A 490 -5.66 25.55 -15.61
C LEU A 490 -5.95 27.06 -15.50
N SER A 491 -6.68 27.49 -14.48
CA SER A 491 -6.91 28.91 -14.17
C SER A 491 -5.59 29.67 -13.99
N HIS A 492 -4.62 29.06 -13.29
CA HIS A 492 -3.28 29.63 -13.15
C HIS A 492 -2.54 29.71 -14.49
N ILE A 493 -2.63 28.68 -15.36
CA ILE A 493 -2.01 28.69 -16.69
C ILE A 493 -2.58 29.82 -17.55
N TYR A 494 -3.90 30.04 -17.50
CA TYR A 494 -4.52 31.16 -18.21
C TYR A 494 -4.07 32.52 -17.66
N ALA A 495 -3.96 32.68 -16.34
CA ALA A 495 -3.43 33.89 -15.73
C ALA A 495 -1.97 34.15 -16.16
N ASP A 496 -1.12 33.12 -16.11
CA ASP A 496 0.29 33.19 -16.53
C ASP A 496 0.44 33.56 -18.02
N ALA A 497 -0.57 33.29 -18.84
CA ALA A 497 -0.65 33.64 -20.27
C ALA A 497 -1.41 34.97 -20.55
N GLY A 498 -1.88 35.69 -19.52
CA GLY A 498 -2.66 36.92 -19.68
C GLY A 498 -4.11 36.73 -20.15
N ARG A 499 -4.61 35.49 -20.20
CA ARG A 499 -5.98 35.13 -20.63
C ARG A 499 -6.98 35.25 -19.47
N TRP A 500 -7.14 36.46 -18.93
CA TRP A 500 -7.96 36.73 -17.73
C TRP A 500 -9.43 36.31 -17.85
N LYS A 501 -10.02 36.41 -19.05
CA LYS A 501 -11.42 35.98 -19.30
C LYS A 501 -11.59 34.47 -19.11
N ASP A 502 -10.63 33.67 -19.55
CA ASP A 502 -10.67 32.22 -19.42
C ASP A 502 -10.36 31.78 -17.98
N MET A 503 -9.45 32.48 -17.32
CA MET A 503 -9.18 32.34 -15.88
C MET A 503 -10.46 32.53 -15.05
N GLU A 504 -11.19 33.62 -15.29
CA GLU A 504 -12.44 33.93 -14.59
C GLU A 504 -13.53 32.89 -14.89
N ARG A 505 -13.62 32.45 -16.16
CA ARG A 505 -14.53 31.36 -16.55
C ARG A 505 -14.28 30.10 -15.72
N MET A 506 -13.02 29.72 -15.49
CA MET A 506 -12.69 28.56 -14.66
C MET A 506 -13.16 28.73 -13.21
N ARG A 507 -13.01 29.93 -12.63
CA ARG A 507 -13.47 30.24 -11.27
C ARG A 507 -15.00 30.17 -11.15
N ILE A 508 -15.72 30.66 -12.15
CA ILE A 508 -17.19 30.56 -12.21
C ILE A 508 -17.64 29.09 -12.28
N ILE A 509 -16.99 28.27 -13.13
CA ILE A 509 -17.30 26.84 -13.21
C ILE A 509 -17.09 26.15 -11.85
N MET A 510 -15.98 26.44 -11.17
CA MET A 510 -15.72 25.90 -9.83
C MET A 510 -16.82 26.29 -8.84
N LYS A 511 -17.23 27.57 -8.82
CA LYS A 511 -18.29 28.07 -7.93
C LYS A 511 -19.63 27.41 -8.22
N ASN A 512 -20.02 27.29 -9.49
CA ASN A 512 -21.28 26.66 -9.91
C ASN A 512 -21.33 25.17 -9.54
N LYS A 513 -20.18 24.49 -9.51
CA LYS A 513 -20.05 23.10 -9.06
C LYS A 513 -19.90 22.94 -7.55
N GLY A 514 -19.84 24.03 -6.78
CA GLY A 514 -19.61 23.99 -5.33
C GLY A 514 -18.22 23.51 -4.92
N LEU A 515 -17.22 23.59 -5.82
CA LEU A 515 -15.87 23.11 -5.55
C LEU A 515 -15.11 24.10 -4.66
N THR A 516 -14.55 23.61 -3.57
CA THR A 516 -13.77 24.42 -2.62
C THR A 516 -12.29 24.09 -2.68
N LYS A 517 -11.46 25.13 -2.63
CA LYS A 517 -10.00 24.99 -2.62
C LYS A 517 -9.54 24.55 -1.24
N THR A 518 -8.70 23.51 -1.16
CA THR A 518 -8.05 23.12 0.09
C THR A 518 -7.09 24.23 0.56
N PRO A 519 -7.22 24.72 1.80
CA PRO A 519 -6.31 25.72 2.34
C PRO A 519 -4.89 25.15 2.47
N GLY A 520 -3.89 25.93 2.09
CA GLY A 520 -2.48 25.60 2.30
C GLY A 520 -2.08 25.92 3.74
N PHE A 521 -1.50 24.95 4.44
CA PHE A 521 -0.98 25.14 5.80
C PHE A 521 0.41 24.50 5.95
N SER A 522 1.18 25.03 6.88
CA SER A 522 2.48 24.47 7.26
C SER A 522 2.48 24.05 8.73
N LEU A 523 3.12 22.94 9.04
CA LEU A 523 3.20 22.33 10.36
C LEU A 523 4.64 22.36 10.88
N VAL A 524 4.80 22.58 12.18
CA VAL A 524 6.07 22.42 12.90
C VAL A 524 5.83 21.65 14.18
N GLU A 525 6.56 20.56 14.39
CA GLU A 525 6.56 19.82 15.66
C GLU A 525 7.74 20.28 16.53
N LEU A 526 7.46 20.85 17.70
CA LEU A 526 8.46 21.22 18.70
C LEU A 526 8.04 20.76 20.08
N LYS A 527 8.95 20.08 20.78
CA LYS A 527 8.73 19.55 22.15
C LYS A 527 7.46 18.69 22.28
N GLY A 528 7.13 17.92 21.22
CA GLY A 528 5.95 17.06 21.18
C GLY A 528 4.63 17.77 20.89
N LEU A 529 4.64 19.08 20.64
CA LEU A 529 3.48 19.87 20.24
C LEU A 529 3.54 20.18 18.75
N VAL A 530 2.40 20.01 18.07
CA VAL A 530 2.25 20.33 16.64
C VAL A 530 1.64 21.74 16.53
N HIS A 531 2.36 22.63 15.85
CA HIS A 531 1.92 24.00 15.58
C HIS A 531 1.55 24.13 14.10
N VAL A 532 0.34 24.61 13.82
CA VAL A 532 -0.20 24.78 12.47
C VAL A 532 -0.23 26.26 12.12
N PHE A 533 0.22 26.60 10.92
CA PHE A 533 0.20 27.96 10.40
C PHE A 533 -0.54 28.01 9.06
N LEU A 534 -1.51 28.91 8.97
CA LEU A 534 -2.16 29.31 7.72
C LEU A 534 -1.48 30.56 7.14
N VAL A 535 -1.78 30.89 5.88
CA VAL A 535 -1.32 32.15 5.29
C VAL A 535 -1.90 33.32 6.08
N GLY A 536 -1.04 34.24 6.53
CA GLY A 536 -1.47 35.39 7.32
C GLY A 536 -2.00 35.05 8.72
N ASP A 537 -1.68 33.87 9.26
CA ASP A 537 -2.18 33.44 10.56
C ASP A 537 -1.77 34.41 11.69
N ARG A 538 -2.75 34.78 12.52
CA ARG A 538 -2.60 35.62 13.73
C ARG A 538 -3.21 34.96 14.97
N GLN A 539 -3.72 33.73 14.86
CA GLN A 539 -4.33 33.01 15.98
C GLN A 539 -3.28 32.36 16.89
N HIS A 540 -2.07 32.11 16.37
CA HIS A 540 -0.98 31.53 17.16
C HIS A 540 -0.54 32.44 18.31
N CYS A 541 -0.38 31.91 19.53
CA CYS A 541 -0.06 32.69 20.74
C CYS A 541 1.23 33.52 20.69
N GLN A 542 2.15 33.20 19.76
CA GLN A 542 3.39 33.93 19.53
C GLN A 542 3.38 34.78 18.25
N HIS A 543 2.21 35.05 17.64
CA HIS A 543 2.15 35.71 16.33
C HIS A 543 2.96 37.03 16.29
N GLU A 544 2.88 37.89 17.31
CA GLU A 544 3.61 39.16 17.33
C GLU A 544 5.12 38.98 17.19
N LYS A 545 5.69 38.01 17.92
CA LYS A 545 7.12 37.68 17.88
C LYS A 545 7.52 37.12 16.52
N ILE A 546 6.68 36.25 15.95
CA ILE A 546 6.92 35.64 14.63
C ILE A 546 6.95 36.72 13.54
N TYR A 547 5.98 37.65 13.56
CA TYR A 547 5.90 38.72 12.57
C TYR A 547 7.05 39.73 12.72
N ALA A 548 7.41 40.10 13.95
CA ALA A 548 8.57 40.95 14.20
C ALA A 548 9.86 40.33 13.64
N TYR A 549 10.07 39.04 13.86
CA TYR A 549 11.24 38.33 13.33
C TYR A 549 11.21 38.16 11.81
N LEU A 550 10.03 37.93 11.21
CA LEU A 550 9.90 37.92 9.74
C LEU A 550 10.23 39.27 9.11
N ASN A 551 9.89 40.38 9.76
CA ASN A 551 10.27 41.72 9.31
C ASN A 551 11.80 41.90 9.35
N GLU A 552 12.45 41.47 10.43
CA GLU A 552 13.91 41.49 10.55
C GLU A 552 14.58 40.63 9.46
N LEU A 553 14.08 39.41 9.24
CA LEU A 553 14.57 38.53 8.17
C LEU A 553 14.36 39.15 6.79
N SER A 554 13.23 39.81 6.54
CA SER A 554 12.94 40.48 5.27
C SER A 554 13.97 41.57 4.95
N ILE A 555 14.37 42.36 5.95
CA ILE A 555 15.43 43.38 5.79
C ILE A 555 16.76 42.71 5.44
N LYS A 556 17.15 41.66 6.16
CA LYS A 556 18.39 40.90 5.89
C LYS A 556 18.38 40.25 4.51
N LEU A 557 17.25 39.70 4.09
CA LEU A 557 17.05 39.10 2.77
C LEU A 557 17.22 40.15 1.65
N LYS A 558 16.58 41.31 1.79
CA LYS A 558 16.73 42.42 0.81
C LYS A 558 18.19 42.88 0.72
N ALA A 559 18.91 42.95 1.85
CA ALA A 559 20.32 43.35 1.86
C ALA A 559 21.24 42.38 1.08
N ILE A 560 20.88 41.10 0.96
CA ILE A 560 21.61 40.12 0.16
C ILE A 560 21.04 39.95 -1.26
N GLY A 561 20.16 40.87 -1.69
CA GLY A 561 19.63 40.94 -3.06
C GLY A 561 18.37 40.10 -3.33
N TYR A 562 17.65 39.66 -2.30
CA TYR A 562 16.36 38.98 -2.50
C TYR A 562 15.28 39.94 -3.02
N THR A 563 14.66 39.55 -4.14
CA THR A 563 13.47 40.19 -4.70
C THR A 563 12.29 39.21 -4.68
N PRO A 564 11.13 39.58 -4.09
CA PRO A 564 9.94 38.72 -4.09
C PRO A 564 9.51 38.32 -5.50
N ASN A 565 9.20 37.05 -5.71
CA ASN A 565 8.70 36.59 -7.01
C ASN A 565 7.18 36.82 -7.12
N MET A 566 6.80 37.97 -7.67
CA MET A 566 5.42 38.42 -7.79
C MET A 566 4.53 37.51 -8.65
N THR A 567 5.10 36.71 -9.56
CA THR A 567 4.34 35.69 -10.33
C THR A 567 3.80 34.55 -9.45
N SER A 568 4.20 34.49 -8.18
CA SER A 568 3.67 33.53 -7.21
C SER A 568 2.30 33.94 -6.63
N VAL A 569 1.87 35.19 -6.83
CA VAL A 569 0.55 35.70 -6.42
C VAL A 569 -0.30 35.97 -7.67
N LEU A 570 -1.31 35.13 -7.88
CA LEU A 570 -2.15 35.13 -9.08
C LEU A 570 -3.46 35.92 -8.90
N HIS A 571 -3.41 36.99 -8.10
CA HIS A 571 -4.50 37.94 -7.92
C HIS A 571 -4.15 39.22 -8.68
N ASP A 572 -5.15 39.82 -9.32
CA ASP A 572 -5.04 41.12 -9.98
C ASP A 572 -5.12 42.23 -8.92
N VAL A 573 -4.07 42.28 -8.09
CA VAL A 573 -3.83 43.29 -7.05
C VAL A 573 -2.51 44.00 -7.34
N ASP A 574 -2.29 45.14 -6.71
CA ASP A 574 -1.06 45.90 -6.93
C ASP A 574 0.20 45.13 -6.48
N GLU A 575 1.36 45.54 -7.00
CA GLU A 575 2.63 44.83 -6.76
C GLU A 575 3.09 44.92 -5.29
N GLU A 576 2.63 45.94 -4.54
CA GLU A 576 2.92 46.09 -3.12
C GLU A 576 2.11 45.10 -2.26
N GLU A 577 0.83 44.91 -2.56
CA GLU A 577 -0.07 43.97 -1.89
C GLU A 577 0.34 42.51 -2.19
N LYS A 578 0.80 42.21 -3.42
CA LYS A 578 1.43 40.91 -3.74
C LYS A 578 2.65 40.66 -2.86
N GLY A 579 3.51 41.66 -2.68
CA GLY A 579 4.69 41.59 -1.81
C GLY A 579 4.34 41.28 -0.36
N LEU A 580 3.30 41.92 0.18
CA LEU A 580 2.81 41.71 1.55
C LEU A 580 2.24 40.30 1.75
N VAL A 581 1.45 39.80 0.79
CA VAL A 581 0.91 38.43 0.83
C VAL A 581 2.03 37.39 0.83
N LEU A 582 3.06 37.58 0.00
CA LEU A 582 4.23 36.68 -0.06
C LEU A 582 5.03 36.64 1.24
N GLN A 583 5.03 37.72 2.02
CA GLN A 583 5.77 37.80 3.27
C GLN A 583 5.17 36.89 4.36
N VAL A 584 3.85 36.67 4.33
CA VAL A 584 3.10 35.95 5.36
C VAL A 584 2.62 34.56 4.90
N HIS A 585 3.31 33.96 3.94
CA HIS A 585 3.09 32.56 3.59
C HIS A 585 3.31 31.64 4.80
N SER A 586 2.48 30.60 4.89
CA SER A 586 2.50 29.64 6.00
C SER A 586 3.88 29.03 6.25
N GLU A 587 4.66 28.82 5.19
CA GLU A 587 6.00 28.24 5.20
C GLU A 587 6.98 29.18 5.92
N LYS A 588 6.89 30.49 5.64
CA LYS A 588 7.74 31.51 6.26
C LYS A 588 7.39 31.67 7.73
N LEU A 589 6.09 31.69 8.07
CA LEU A 589 5.61 31.71 9.46
C LEU A 589 6.12 30.50 10.25
N ALA A 590 5.96 29.31 9.69
CA ALA A 590 6.44 28.05 10.28
C ALA A 590 7.96 28.06 10.47
N VAL A 591 8.73 28.48 9.46
CA VAL A 591 10.20 28.58 9.55
C VAL A 591 10.61 29.59 10.63
N ALA A 592 10.02 30.79 10.65
CA ALA A 592 10.32 31.81 11.64
C ALA A 592 10.03 31.32 13.08
N PHE A 593 8.85 30.72 13.29
CA PHE A 593 8.51 30.09 14.57
C PHE A 593 9.52 29.00 14.95
N GLY A 594 9.87 28.15 13.98
CA GLY A 594 10.87 27.09 14.13
C GLY A 594 12.20 27.65 14.60
N ILE A 595 12.70 28.72 13.98
CA ILE A 595 13.99 29.34 14.33
C ILE A 595 13.95 29.91 15.74
N LEU A 596 12.91 30.66 16.09
CA LEU A 596 12.78 31.33 17.39
C LEU A 596 12.70 30.36 18.58
N ASN A 597 12.10 29.18 18.39
CA ASN A 597 11.73 28.29 19.49
C ASN A 597 12.60 27.03 19.61
N SER A 598 13.69 26.95 18.84
CA SER A 598 14.56 25.78 18.84
C SER A 598 16.02 26.14 19.12
N ILE A 599 16.76 25.14 19.62
CA ILE A 599 18.15 25.30 20.04
C ILE A 599 19.01 25.71 18.83
N PRO A 600 19.94 26.68 18.97
CA PRO A 600 20.89 27.03 17.92
C PRO A 600 21.57 25.79 17.32
N GLY A 601 21.68 25.75 15.99
CA GLY A 601 22.27 24.64 15.24
C GLY A 601 21.37 23.42 15.01
N ALA A 602 20.23 23.26 15.70
CA ALA A 602 19.36 22.10 15.48
C ALA A 602 18.67 22.13 14.10
N THR A 603 18.47 21.01 13.40
CA THR A 603 17.71 21.05 12.13
C THR A 603 16.24 21.38 12.37
N ILE A 604 15.69 22.33 11.61
CA ILE A 604 14.25 22.67 11.65
C ILE A 604 13.51 21.82 10.62
N HIS A 605 12.37 21.24 11.01
CA HIS A 605 11.53 20.43 10.14
C HIS A 605 10.17 21.10 9.97
N VAL A 606 9.74 21.27 8.73
CA VAL A 606 8.44 21.84 8.37
C VAL A 606 7.73 20.88 7.42
N ILE A 607 6.43 20.66 7.62
CA ILE A 607 5.60 19.90 6.68
C ILE A 607 4.60 20.85 6.04
N LYS A 608 4.54 20.85 4.71
CA LYS A 608 3.57 21.59 3.90
C LYS A 608 2.62 20.59 3.23
N ASN A 609 1.32 20.83 3.35
CA ASN A 609 0.30 19.97 2.73
C ASN A 609 0.21 20.10 1.20
N LEU A 610 0.69 21.21 0.66
CA LEU A 610 0.77 21.50 -0.78
C LEU A 610 2.23 21.54 -1.24
N ARG A 611 2.45 21.70 -2.54
CA ARG A 611 3.77 21.98 -3.09
C ARG A 611 4.23 23.38 -2.66
N ILE A 612 5.49 23.53 -2.23
CA ILE A 612 6.05 24.83 -1.85
C ILE A 612 6.02 25.79 -3.06
N CYS A 613 5.81 27.09 -2.87
CA CYS A 613 5.90 28.04 -4.00
C CYS A 613 7.36 28.42 -4.30
N SER A 614 7.63 28.89 -5.52
CA SER A 614 9.00 29.25 -5.96
C SER A 614 9.61 30.35 -5.09
N ASP A 615 8.80 31.33 -4.69
CA ASP A 615 9.23 32.39 -3.78
C ASP A 615 9.65 31.87 -2.40
N CYS A 616 8.83 31.01 -1.77
CA CYS A 616 9.15 30.42 -0.47
C CYS A 616 10.41 29.54 -0.54
N HIS A 617 10.56 28.75 -1.62
CA HIS A 617 11.75 27.94 -1.82
C HIS A 617 13.01 28.80 -1.88
N THR A 618 13.01 29.87 -2.67
CA THR A 618 14.14 30.81 -2.76
C THR A 618 14.39 31.55 -1.45
N THR A 619 13.33 32.00 -0.78
CA THR A 619 13.43 32.70 0.51
C THR A 619 14.08 31.80 1.56
N ILE A 620 13.61 30.56 1.70
CA ILE A 620 14.09 29.64 2.74
C ILE A 620 15.54 29.24 2.48
N LYS A 621 15.91 29.03 1.21
CA LYS A 621 17.29 28.85 0.77
C LYS A 621 18.17 30.00 1.28
N LEU A 622 17.80 31.25 1.02
CA LEU A 622 18.54 32.42 1.49
C LEU A 622 18.52 32.58 3.02
N ILE A 623 17.42 32.24 3.70
CA ILE A 623 17.35 32.23 5.16
C ILE A 623 18.43 31.29 5.73
N THR A 624 18.60 30.08 5.19
CA THR A 624 19.64 29.14 5.70
C THR A 624 21.06 29.70 5.62
N LYS A 625 21.34 30.59 4.66
CA LYS A 625 22.61 31.31 4.55
C LYS A 625 22.76 32.41 5.61
N ILE A 626 21.65 33.06 5.99
CA ILE A 626 21.64 34.12 7.00
C ILE A 626 21.81 33.55 8.41
N ILE A 627 21.15 32.43 8.71
CA ILE A 627 21.08 31.87 10.07
C ILE A 627 22.07 30.73 10.33
N ASP A 628 22.86 30.34 9.33
CA ASP A 628 23.79 29.20 9.36
C ASP A 628 23.17 27.91 9.93
N ARG A 629 22.06 27.48 9.32
CA ARG A 629 21.24 26.39 9.87
C ARG A 629 20.51 25.62 8.80
N GLN A 630 20.46 24.29 8.95
CA GLN A 630 19.71 23.43 8.04
C GLN A 630 18.20 23.49 8.32
N ILE A 631 17.42 23.66 7.25
CA ILE A 631 15.96 23.58 7.26
C ILE A 631 15.53 22.46 6.31
N VAL A 632 14.65 21.58 6.78
CA VAL A 632 14.08 20.50 5.98
C VAL A 632 12.59 20.74 5.83
N ILE A 633 12.11 20.81 4.59
CA ILE A 633 10.70 20.97 4.29
C ILE A 633 10.20 19.77 3.50
N ARG A 634 9.20 19.07 4.04
CA ARG A 634 8.40 18.09 3.30
C ARG A 634 7.24 18.81 2.64
N ASP A 635 7.16 18.78 1.32
CA ASP A 635 5.96 19.22 0.60
C ASP A 635 5.11 18.02 0.15
N SER A 636 4.05 18.25 -0.64
CA SER A 636 3.16 17.18 -1.09
C SER A 636 3.81 16.16 -2.04
N LYS A 637 5.03 16.41 -2.54
CA LYS A 637 5.73 15.55 -3.50
C LYS A 637 7.04 14.99 -2.96
N ARG A 638 7.80 15.76 -2.17
CA ARG A 638 9.17 15.41 -1.77
C ARG A 638 9.67 16.22 -0.58
N PHE A 639 10.92 15.96 -0.22
CA PHE A 639 11.68 16.75 0.75
C PHE A 639 12.67 17.68 0.07
N HIS A 640 12.78 18.87 0.65
CA HIS A 640 13.76 19.89 0.31
C HIS A 640 14.67 20.08 1.52
N HIS A 641 15.96 19.76 1.38
CA HIS A 641 16.96 20.03 2.42
C HIS A 641 17.68 21.32 2.04
N PHE A 642 17.36 22.39 2.75
CA PHE A 642 17.99 23.69 2.60
C PHE A 642 19.18 23.80 3.55
N LYS A 643 20.35 24.15 3.01
CA LYS A 643 21.57 24.39 3.77
C LYS A 643 22.49 25.31 2.97
N ASP A 644 23.12 26.28 3.61
CA ASP A 644 24.15 27.15 3.03
C ASP A 644 23.72 27.87 1.75
N GLY A 645 22.43 28.21 1.61
CA GLY A 645 21.93 28.84 0.40
C GLY A 645 21.73 27.88 -0.77
N LEU A 646 21.73 26.57 -0.54
CA LEU A 646 21.45 25.52 -1.51
C LEU A 646 20.27 24.66 -1.06
N CYS A 647 19.66 23.96 -2.01
CA CYS A 647 18.63 22.95 -1.74
C CYS A 647 19.05 21.61 -2.36
N SER A 648 18.74 20.49 -1.69
CA SER A 648 19.04 19.13 -2.18
C SER A 648 18.46 18.79 -3.55
N CYS A 649 17.54 19.61 -4.06
CA CYS A 649 16.95 19.43 -5.37
C CYS A 649 17.71 20.08 -6.53
N GLY A 650 18.74 20.87 -6.26
CA GLY A 650 19.46 21.62 -7.31
C GLY A 650 18.56 22.60 -8.08
N ASP A 651 17.51 23.14 -7.43
CA ASP A 651 16.48 23.98 -8.05
C ASP A 651 15.68 23.31 -9.19
N TYR A 652 15.81 21.99 -9.34
CA TYR A 652 15.02 21.18 -10.26
C TYR A 652 13.83 20.58 -9.51
N TRP A 653 12.65 21.18 -9.62
CA TRP A 653 11.39 20.61 -9.10
C TRP A 653 10.16 20.93 -9.90
#